data_AF-A0A3L7VYI0-F1
#
_entry.id   AF-A0A3L7VYI0-F1
#
_cell.length_a   1.000
_cell.length_b   1.000
_cell.length_c   1.000
_cell.angle_alpha   90.00
_cell.angle_beta   90.00
_cell.angle_gamma   90.00
#
_symmetry.space_group_name_H-M   'P 1'
#
loop_
_entity.id
_entity.type
_entity.pdbx_description
1 polymer ?
#
loop_
_entity_poly.entity_id
_entity_poly.type
_entity_poly.pdbx_seq_one_letter_code
_entity_poly.pdbx_strand_id
1 'polypeptide(L)'
;MSDAPQKPLLQPDGEYRTSMASESSTGAGPRATEISFEVMEARYKRQGGTLAEKIFGHDPLDFWIGPFYVGLFGGTAIVGIVLGMLGYFYQVFFLENSFNPLATALEPPPISAGLRLVPWGQPGFAWQWTVAFSTIAFVSWMLRQVDISLKLRMGLEIPIAFGAVVSSWVTLQILRPIAMGAWGHGFPLGITHHLDWLSNIGYQYYNFFYNPFHAIGVSLLFASTLFLHMHGSAILSAARRPITEHNVDVFWRNIVGYSIGEIGIHRLAFWAGAASVLFANVCIFISGPLVHDWNGFWAFWDRIPVWSGAGAGLLFIGAGLVFSRRSDKLNPEPDLVAAESVQGLEGTIGSPTYVNLMDRLFGNGRVLPIYVGVWGVIGVFAFAICAFIILQSYMYEVGYSPINFAREFWNLAVMPPATKYGLSWDVPWYEGGDYVVATFFLHISVLAWYARLYERARKTGLAPHLAIGFWSALFIYFTIYLIRPIIRGYWADAPGHGFRAILDWTNYVNLQVGNIYYNPFHMISIFFLLGSVLILAIHGATIVATSKWGAEREIDEMVMEGSGTHRAQLFWRWTMGFNANSYNIHLWAWWFAALCGITAAIGILISGTLVDDWFVWAQNAHIVAPMSTEDWSQYIFTK
;
A
#
# COMPACT_ATOMS: atom_id res chain seq x y z
N MET A 1 6.61 52.68 3.04
CA MET A 1 7.07 52.15 1.74
C MET A 1 6.12 51.03 1.38
N SER A 2 5.51 51.09 0.20
CA SER A 2 4.48 50.16 -0.24
C SER A 2 5.03 48.74 -0.38
N ASP A 3 4.40 47.78 0.29
CA ASP A 3 4.51 46.35 -0.03
C ASP A 3 3.83 46.12 -1.39
N ALA A 4 4.50 46.50 -2.48
CA ALA A 4 4.13 46.05 -3.80
C ALA A 4 4.39 44.54 -3.84
N PRO A 5 3.41 43.69 -4.20
CA PRO A 5 3.65 42.26 -4.35
C PRO A 5 4.80 42.09 -5.36
N GLN A 6 5.88 41.43 -4.93
CA GLN A 6 7.01 41.13 -5.79
C GLN A 6 6.48 40.41 -7.04
N LYS A 7 6.77 40.96 -8.23
CA LYS A 7 6.36 40.31 -9.48
C LYS A 7 7.00 38.92 -9.53
N PRO A 8 6.24 37.86 -9.85
CA PRO A 8 6.76 36.50 -9.94
C PRO A 8 7.93 36.47 -10.92
N LEU A 9 9.06 35.87 -10.52
CA LEU A 9 10.25 35.78 -11.37
C LEU A 9 9.98 34.80 -12.51
N LEU A 10 9.90 35.34 -13.73
CA LEU A 10 10.00 34.55 -14.95
C LEU A 10 11.49 34.27 -15.19
N GLN A 11 11.87 33.00 -15.21
CA GLN A 11 13.25 32.60 -15.52
C GLN A 11 13.54 32.75 -17.02
N PRO A 12 14.82 32.80 -17.45
CA PRO A 12 15.19 32.88 -18.87
C PRO A 12 14.67 31.71 -19.73
N ASP A 13 14.40 30.56 -19.11
CA ASP A 13 13.74 29.40 -19.73
C ASP A 13 12.22 29.62 -19.95
N GLY A 14 11.71 30.76 -19.52
CA GLY A 14 10.33 31.18 -19.65
C GLY A 14 9.40 30.56 -18.61
N GLU A 15 9.88 29.73 -17.68
CA GLU A 15 9.09 29.10 -16.63
C GLU A 15 9.10 29.91 -15.32
N TYR A 16 8.04 29.73 -14.53
CA TYR A 16 7.91 30.33 -13.21
C TYR A 16 8.65 29.48 -12.17
N ARG A 17 9.46 30.12 -11.33
CA ARG A 17 10.06 29.52 -10.14
C ARG A 17 9.94 30.47 -8.95
N THR A 18 9.71 29.93 -7.77
CA THR A 18 9.78 30.70 -6.53
C THR A 18 11.18 31.34 -6.39
N SER A 19 11.24 32.55 -5.85
CA SER A 19 12.47 33.36 -5.83
C SER A 19 13.04 33.46 -4.43
N MET A 20 14.30 33.07 -4.20
CA MET A 20 14.94 33.30 -2.90
C MET A 20 15.02 34.81 -2.60
N ALA A 21 14.38 35.25 -1.52
CA ALA A 21 14.57 36.61 -1.01
C ALA A 21 16.04 36.80 -0.64
N SER A 22 16.68 37.87 -1.14
CA SER A 22 18.04 38.24 -0.74
C SER A 22 18.07 38.55 0.76
N GLU A 23 19.00 37.89 1.47
CA GLU A 23 19.39 38.06 2.88
C GLU A 23 18.39 38.81 3.79
N SER A 24 17.65 38.04 4.61
CA SER A 24 16.94 38.63 5.75
C SER A 24 17.95 38.96 6.86
N SER A 25 17.91 40.19 7.37
CA SER A 25 18.77 40.68 8.47
C SER A 25 18.50 40.01 9.83
N THR A 26 17.61 39.02 9.90
CA THR A 26 17.12 38.40 11.14
C THR A 26 17.68 37.00 11.40
N GLY A 27 18.70 36.55 10.65
CA GLY A 27 19.35 35.25 10.86
C GLY A 27 18.50 34.04 10.44
N ALA A 28 17.30 34.26 9.92
CA ALA A 28 16.56 33.26 9.18
C ALA A 28 17.11 33.21 7.75
N GLY A 29 17.53 32.02 7.31
CA GLY A 29 18.02 31.81 5.94
C GLY A 29 17.04 32.31 4.86
N PRO A 30 17.51 32.49 3.61
CA PRO A 30 16.69 33.01 2.53
C PRO A 30 15.43 32.15 2.35
N ARG A 31 14.24 32.79 2.37
CA ARG A 31 12.96 32.14 2.02
C ARG A 31 12.64 32.42 0.57
N ALA A 32 12.20 31.39 -0.14
CA ALA A 32 11.63 31.56 -1.46
C ALA A 32 10.28 32.31 -1.36
N THR A 33 10.07 33.35 -2.16
CA THR A 33 8.78 34.00 -2.34
C THR A 33 7.89 33.04 -3.14
N GLU A 34 6.83 32.56 -2.50
CA GLU A 34 5.87 31.63 -3.09
C GLU A 34 5.10 32.28 -4.24
N ILE A 35 4.89 31.55 -5.33
CA ILE A 35 4.10 32.04 -6.47
C ILE A 35 2.63 31.78 -6.18
N SER A 36 1.78 32.79 -6.31
CA SER A 36 0.35 32.61 -6.09
C SER A 36 -0.31 31.72 -7.15
N PHE A 37 -1.34 30.98 -6.75
CA PHE A 37 -2.16 30.21 -7.70
C PHE A 37 -2.77 31.06 -8.80
N GLU A 38 -3.09 32.33 -8.54
CA GLU A 38 -3.61 33.25 -9.56
C GLU A 38 -2.61 33.41 -10.72
N VAL A 39 -1.33 33.57 -10.40
CA VAL A 39 -0.25 33.68 -11.39
C VAL A 39 -0.06 32.36 -12.13
N MET A 40 -0.01 31.24 -11.39
CA MET A 40 0.15 29.91 -11.99
C MET A 40 -1.02 29.60 -12.94
N GLU A 41 -2.25 29.72 -12.46
CA GLU A 41 -3.46 29.42 -13.23
C GLU A 41 -3.60 30.31 -14.45
N ALA A 42 -3.26 31.60 -14.38
CA ALA A 42 -3.28 32.50 -15.55
C ALA A 42 -2.39 32.01 -16.71
N ARG A 43 -1.32 31.25 -16.41
CA ARG A 43 -0.43 30.68 -17.43
C ARG A 43 -0.91 29.34 -17.97
N TYR A 44 -1.44 28.49 -17.08
CA TYR A 44 -1.75 27.09 -17.38
C TYR A 44 -3.19 26.87 -17.83
N LYS A 45 -4.16 27.68 -17.37
CA LYS A 45 -5.56 27.62 -17.85
C LYS A 45 -5.60 28.06 -19.31
N ARG A 46 -5.65 27.09 -20.21
CA ARG A 46 -5.73 27.29 -21.66
C ARG A 46 -6.86 26.46 -22.23
N GLN A 47 -7.67 27.09 -23.08
CA GLN A 47 -8.67 26.38 -23.85
C GLN A 47 -8.01 25.50 -24.92
N GLY A 48 -8.69 24.41 -25.24
CA GLY A 48 -8.27 23.38 -26.18
C GLY A 48 -7.31 22.34 -25.62
N GLY A 49 -6.91 21.40 -26.48
CA GLY A 49 -6.02 20.29 -26.15
C GLY A 49 -6.70 19.12 -25.43
N THR A 50 -8.04 19.09 -25.41
CA THR A 50 -8.81 18.01 -24.78
C THR A 50 -8.97 16.82 -25.73
N LEU A 51 -9.24 15.65 -25.17
CA LEU A 51 -9.56 14.45 -25.93
C LEU A 51 -10.90 14.61 -26.67
N ALA A 52 -11.88 15.28 -26.05
CA ALA A 52 -13.16 15.59 -26.69
C ALA A 52 -12.99 16.46 -27.94
N GLU A 53 -12.17 17.51 -27.88
CA GLU A 53 -11.83 18.33 -29.06
C GLU A 53 -11.15 17.50 -30.15
N LYS A 54 -10.24 16.60 -29.79
CA LYS A 54 -9.56 15.73 -30.76
C LYS A 54 -10.51 14.72 -31.44
N ILE A 55 -11.51 14.24 -30.72
CA ILE A 55 -12.45 13.22 -31.22
C ILE A 55 -13.63 13.88 -31.99
N PHE A 56 -14.19 14.95 -31.43
CA PHE A 56 -15.44 15.56 -31.91
C PHE A 56 -15.23 16.95 -32.56
N GLY A 57 -13.98 17.40 -32.69
CA GLY A 57 -13.62 18.72 -33.24
C GLY A 57 -13.89 19.90 -32.32
N HIS A 58 -14.57 19.70 -31.19
CA HIS A 58 -14.85 20.72 -30.19
C HIS A 58 -15.15 20.09 -28.82
N ASP A 59 -14.90 20.83 -27.74
CA ASP A 59 -15.32 20.47 -26.38
C ASP A 59 -16.21 21.58 -25.81
N PRO A 60 -17.54 21.36 -25.74
CA PRO A 60 -18.47 22.39 -25.29
C PRO A 60 -18.38 22.71 -23.80
N LEU A 61 -17.68 21.87 -23.01
CA LEU A 61 -17.55 22.03 -21.56
C LEU A 61 -16.10 22.35 -21.15
N ASP A 62 -15.28 22.86 -22.06
CA ASP A 62 -13.88 23.23 -21.78
C ASP A 62 -13.75 24.53 -20.96
N PHE A 63 -14.11 24.46 -19.69
CA PHE A 63 -14.04 25.56 -18.73
C PHE A 63 -13.69 25.08 -17.32
N TRP A 64 -13.47 26.05 -16.43
CA TRP A 64 -13.19 25.82 -15.01
C TRP A 64 -14.29 26.43 -14.15
N ILE A 65 -14.68 25.74 -13.08
CA ILE A 65 -15.51 26.27 -12.00
C ILE A 65 -14.61 26.43 -10.77
N GLY A 66 -14.20 27.67 -10.51
CA GLY A 66 -13.19 27.95 -9.47
C GLY A 66 -11.88 27.19 -9.73
N PRO A 67 -11.42 26.35 -8.78
CA PRO A 67 -10.23 25.53 -8.98
C PRO A 67 -10.47 24.31 -9.87
N PHE A 68 -11.72 23.87 -10.08
CA PHE A 68 -12.02 22.61 -10.76
C PHE A 68 -12.09 22.77 -12.28
N TYR A 69 -11.43 21.88 -13.03
CA TYR A 69 -11.59 21.79 -14.48
C TYR A 69 -12.79 20.92 -14.86
N VAL A 70 -13.68 21.30 -15.77
CA VAL A 70 -14.85 20.46 -16.10
C VAL A 70 -14.55 19.54 -17.30
N GLY A 71 -14.52 20.09 -18.52
CA GLY A 71 -14.41 19.30 -19.75
C GLY A 71 -15.65 18.43 -20.01
N LEU A 72 -15.78 17.88 -21.22
CA LEU A 72 -16.88 16.96 -21.55
C LEU A 72 -17.01 15.81 -20.52
N PHE A 73 -15.86 15.26 -20.11
CA PHE A 73 -15.82 14.15 -19.18
C PHE A 73 -16.17 14.55 -17.74
N GLY A 74 -15.88 15.78 -17.30
CA GLY A 74 -16.39 16.26 -16.00
C GLY A 74 -17.91 16.39 -15.99
N GLY A 75 -18.51 16.88 -17.09
CA GLY A 75 -19.96 16.95 -17.22
C GLY A 75 -20.62 15.57 -17.14
N THR A 76 -20.10 14.59 -17.89
CA THR A 76 -20.63 13.21 -17.84
C THR A 76 -20.37 12.52 -16.51
N ALA A 77 -19.24 12.80 -15.85
CA ALA A 77 -18.97 12.30 -14.50
C ALA A 77 -19.99 12.82 -13.49
N ILE A 78 -20.36 14.11 -13.52
CA ILE A 78 -21.39 14.68 -12.63
C ILE A 78 -22.73 13.98 -12.83
N VAL A 79 -23.13 13.72 -14.08
CA VAL A 79 -24.35 12.98 -14.38
C VAL A 79 -24.30 11.58 -13.76
N GLY A 80 -23.20 10.86 -13.95
CA GLY A 80 -23.00 9.54 -13.33
C GLY A 80 -23.04 9.57 -11.80
N ILE A 81 -22.39 10.56 -11.18
CA ILE A 81 -22.38 10.74 -9.71
C ILE A 81 -23.79 10.98 -9.19
N VAL A 82 -24.51 11.96 -9.75
CA VAL A 82 -25.86 12.32 -9.30
C VAL A 82 -26.82 11.15 -9.47
N LEU A 83 -26.84 10.52 -10.64
CA LEU A 83 -27.74 9.40 -10.90
C LEU A 83 -27.37 8.17 -10.05
N GLY A 84 -26.09 7.88 -9.85
CA GLY A 84 -25.64 6.80 -8.96
C GLY A 84 -26.06 7.04 -7.50
N MET A 85 -25.86 8.26 -7.00
CA MET A 85 -26.30 8.65 -5.65
C MET A 85 -27.81 8.52 -5.47
N LEU A 86 -28.61 8.89 -6.47
CA LEU A 86 -30.06 8.71 -6.42
C LEU A 86 -30.45 7.24 -6.28
N GLY A 87 -29.75 6.32 -6.94
CA GLY A 87 -29.96 4.87 -6.77
C GLY A 87 -29.67 4.41 -5.34
N TYR A 88 -28.55 4.84 -4.77
CA TYR A 88 -28.19 4.52 -3.39
C TYR A 88 -29.19 5.09 -2.37
N PHE A 89 -29.54 6.37 -2.46
CA PHE A 89 -30.49 6.99 -1.54
C PHE A 89 -31.92 6.48 -1.73
N TYR A 90 -32.28 6.04 -2.94
CA TYR A 90 -33.53 5.34 -3.16
C TYR A 90 -33.62 4.06 -2.32
N GLN A 91 -32.55 3.26 -2.28
CA GLN A 91 -32.45 2.09 -1.40
C GLN A 91 -32.59 2.47 0.08
N VAL A 92 -31.76 3.41 0.56
CA VAL A 92 -31.70 3.80 1.99
C VAL A 92 -33.06 4.31 2.49
N PHE A 93 -33.67 5.24 1.74
CA PHE A 93 -34.81 6.01 2.25
C PHE A 93 -36.16 5.40 1.87
N PHE A 94 -36.27 4.74 0.71
CA PHE A 94 -37.58 4.31 0.19
C PHE A 94 -37.78 2.80 0.20
N LEU A 95 -36.71 2.01 0.09
CA LEU A 95 -36.81 0.55 0.13
C LEU A 95 -36.60 -0.01 1.54
N GLU A 96 -35.52 0.39 2.21
CA GLU A 96 -35.21 -0.09 3.57
C GLU A 96 -35.88 0.72 4.68
N ASN A 97 -36.21 1.99 4.41
CA ASN A 97 -36.72 2.94 5.40
C ASN A 97 -35.83 3.04 6.66
N SER A 98 -34.52 2.79 6.51
CA SER A 98 -33.56 2.67 7.61
C SER A 98 -33.05 4.03 8.10
N PHE A 99 -33.00 5.02 7.19
CA PHE A 99 -32.40 6.36 7.41
C PHE A 99 -30.98 6.33 8.01
N ASN A 100 -30.32 5.18 7.95
CA ASN A 100 -29.01 4.96 8.52
C ASN A 100 -28.06 4.50 7.40
N PRO A 101 -27.25 5.42 6.83
CA PRO A 101 -26.35 5.09 5.73
C PRO A 101 -25.23 4.13 6.15
N LEU A 102 -24.98 3.96 7.46
CA LEU A 102 -24.00 3.00 7.98
C LEU A 102 -24.55 1.57 7.98
N ALA A 103 -25.87 1.38 7.96
CA ALA A 103 -26.53 0.07 8.04
C ALA A 103 -27.33 -0.25 6.76
N THR A 104 -26.93 0.32 5.61
CA THR A 104 -27.61 0.08 4.33
C THR A 104 -27.08 -1.16 3.63
N ALA A 105 -27.96 -1.95 3.01
CA ALA A 105 -27.63 -3.11 2.19
C ALA A 105 -28.18 -2.93 0.77
N LEU A 106 -27.34 -2.40 -0.12
CA LEU A 106 -27.65 -2.32 -1.55
C LEU A 106 -27.24 -3.63 -2.23
N GLU A 107 -28.17 -4.57 -2.25
CA GLU A 107 -27.97 -5.94 -2.73
C GLU A 107 -28.07 -6.06 -4.26
N PRO A 108 -27.23 -6.90 -4.90
CA PRO A 108 -27.43 -7.32 -6.29
C PRO A 108 -28.79 -8.01 -6.47
N PRO A 109 -29.30 -8.16 -7.72
CA PRO A 109 -30.54 -8.89 -7.95
C PRO A 109 -30.39 -10.38 -7.58
N PRO A 110 -31.48 -11.08 -7.24
CA PRO A 110 -31.46 -12.51 -6.97
C PRO A 110 -30.78 -13.31 -8.09
N ILE A 111 -30.03 -14.37 -7.75
CA ILE A 111 -29.35 -15.22 -8.75
C ILE A 111 -30.33 -15.78 -9.78
N SER A 112 -31.58 -16.06 -9.38
CA SER A 112 -32.66 -16.53 -10.26
C SER A 112 -33.01 -15.56 -11.40
N ALA A 113 -32.68 -14.27 -11.28
CA ALA A 113 -32.83 -13.29 -12.35
C ALA A 113 -31.79 -13.45 -13.47
N GLY A 114 -30.71 -14.21 -13.25
CA GLY A 114 -29.60 -14.38 -14.18
C GLY A 114 -28.95 -13.04 -14.53
N LEU A 115 -28.69 -12.81 -15.82
CA LEU A 115 -28.13 -11.55 -16.34
C LEU A 115 -29.20 -10.53 -16.80
N ARG A 116 -30.46 -10.69 -16.38
CA ARG A 116 -31.54 -9.78 -16.77
C ARG A 116 -31.47 -8.47 -15.99
N LEU A 117 -31.84 -7.38 -16.65
CA LEU A 117 -32.17 -6.14 -15.96
C LEU A 117 -33.52 -6.32 -15.26
N VAL A 118 -33.58 -6.00 -13.97
CA VAL A 118 -34.81 -6.11 -13.20
C VAL A 118 -35.64 -4.81 -13.34
N PRO A 119 -36.97 -4.88 -13.38
CA PRO A 119 -37.82 -3.69 -13.40
C PRO A 119 -37.68 -2.81 -12.15
N TRP A 120 -38.04 -1.54 -12.27
CA TRP A 120 -38.10 -0.63 -11.12
C TRP A 120 -39.02 -1.18 -10.01
N GLY A 121 -38.56 -1.10 -8.76
CA GLY A 121 -39.26 -1.61 -7.58
C GLY A 121 -39.03 -3.10 -7.29
N GLN A 122 -38.30 -3.82 -8.15
CA GLN A 122 -37.89 -5.20 -7.89
C GLN A 122 -36.53 -5.28 -7.16
N PRO A 123 -36.26 -6.36 -6.39
CA PRO A 123 -34.98 -6.56 -5.73
C PRO A 123 -33.80 -6.50 -6.70
N GLY A 124 -32.76 -5.74 -6.32
CA GLY A 124 -31.55 -5.52 -7.12
C GLY A 124 -31.60 -4.41 -8.17
N PHE A 125 -32.76 -3.76 -8.40
CA PHE A 125 -32.85 -2.65 -9.36
C PHE A 125 -31.95 -1.47 -8.96
N ALA A 126 -32.02 -1.07 -7.69
CA ALA A 126 -31.23 0.04 -7.16
C ALA A 126 -29.72 -0.24 -7.29
N TRP A 127 -29.31 -1.50 -7.12
CA TRP A 127 -27.92 -1.91 -7.31
C TRP A 127 -27.51 -1.82 -8.78
N GLN A 128 -28.30 -2.37 -9.72
CA GLN A 128 -27.99 -2.31 -11.16
C GLN A 128 -27.87 -0.86 -11.64
N TRP A 129 -28.80 -0.01 -11.19
CA TRP A 129 -28.78 1.43 -11.44
C TRP A 129 -27.51 2.09 -10.91
N THR A 130 -27.20 1.87 -9.63
CA THR A 130 -26.04 2.45 -8.96
C THR A 130 -24.74 2.01 -9.62
N VAL A 131 -24.62 0.72 -9.95
CA VAL A 131 -23.43 0.16 -10.63
C VAL A 131 -23.24 0.77 -12.01
N ALA A 132 -24.30 0.88 -12.81
CA ALA A 132 -24.22 1.45 -14.15
C ALA A 132 -23.74 2.91 -14.12
N PHE A 133 -24.37 3.76 -13.30
CA PHE A 133 -24.02 5.18 -13.24
C PHE A 133 -22.70 5.46 -12.52
N SER A 134 -22.33 4.65 -11.53
CA SER A 134 -21.00 4.73 -10.91
C SER A 134 -19.91 4.35 -11.92
N THR A 135 -20.15 3.36 -12.77
CA THR A 135 -19.20 2.98 -13.84
C THR A 135 -18.98 4.14 -14.82
N ILE A 136 -20.05 4.82 -15.23
CA ILE A 136 -19.96 6.04 -16.06
C ILE A 136 -19.15 7.11 -15.33
N ALA A 137 -19.45 7.36 -14.05
CA ALA A 137 -18.71 8.34 -13.24
C ALA A 137 -17.21 8.05 -13.18
N PHE A 138 -16.82 6.80 -12.89
CA PHE A 138 -15.42 6.41 -12.76
C PHE A 138 -14.66 6.51 -14.08
N VAL A 139 -15.23 6.01 -15.18
CA VAL A 139 -14.61 6.09 -16.52
C VAL A 139 -14.48 7.54 -16.97
N SER A 140 -15.54 8.33 -16.82
CA SER A 140 -15.50 9.76 -17.15
C SER A 140 -14.49 10.52 -16.28
N TRP A 141 -14.39 10.21 -14.98
CA TRP A 141 -13.40 10.85 -14.12
C TRP A 141 -11.95 10.52 -14.52
N MET A 142 -11.69 9.28 -14.93
CA MET A 142 -10.40 8.87 -15.49
C MET A 142 -10.06 9.64 -16.77
N LEU A 143 -11.01 9.76 -17.70
CA LEU A 143 -10.82 10.52 -18.94
C LEU A 143 -10.65 12.02 -18.69
N ARG A 144 -11.31 12.57 -17.67
CA ARG A 144 -11.07 13.94 -17.20
C ARG A 144 -9.62 14.13 -16.70
N GLN A 145 -9.04 13.15 -16.01
CA GLN A 145 -7.63 13.20 -15.62
C GLN A 145 -6.68 13.16 -16.84
N VAL A 146 -7.05 12.44 -17.91
CA VAL A 146 -6.32 12.48 -19.18
C VAL A 146 -6.32 13.90 -19.76
N ASP A 147 -7.48 14.56 -19.82
CA ASP A 147 -7.58 15.94 -20.31
C ASP A 147 -6.74 16.92 -19.50
N ILE A 148 -6.79 16.83 -18.17
CA ILE A 148 -5.98 17.66 -17.27
C ILE A 148 -4.49 17.44 -17.53
N SER A 149 -4.06 16.17 -17.67
CA SER A 149 -2.67 15.83 -17.98
C SER A 149 -2.21 16.44 -19.30
N LEU A 150 -3.03 16.35 -20.34
CA LEU A 150 -2.74 16.93 -21.66
C LEU A 150 -2.65 18.47 -21.62
N LYS A 151 -3.57 19.13 -20.90
CA LYS A 151 -3.55 20.59 -20.72
C LYS A 151 -2.30 21.05 -19.97
N LEU A 152 -1.90 20.31 -18.95
CA LEU A 152 -0.66 20.54 -18.20
C LEU A 152 0.58 19.96 -18.90
N ARG A 153 0.42 19.38 -20.09
CA ARG A 153 1.48 18.76 -20.90
C ARG A 153 2.28 17.69 -20.17
N MET A 154 1.72 17.07 -19.13
CA MET A 154 2.33 16.03 -18.32
C MET A 154 2.26 14.66 -19.02
N GLY A 155 2.96 13.67 -18.46
CA GLY A 155 2.73 12.27 -18.79
C GLY A 155 1.33 11.79 -18.32
N LEU A 156 0.96 10.57 -18.73
CA LEU A 156 -0.36 9.97 -18.46
C LEU A 156 -0.33 8.95 -17.31
N GLU A 157 0.73 8.94 -16.50
CA GLU A 157 0.93 7.97 -15.43
C GLU A 157 -0.19 8.05 -14.38
N ILE A 158 -0.71 9.25 -14.07
CA ILE A 158 -1.80 9.41 -13.10
C ILE A 158 -3.10 8.72 -13.57
N PRO A 159 -3.65 9.01 -14.76
CA PRO A 159 -4.83 8.30 -15.25
C PRO A 159 -4.57 6.81 -15.49
N ILE A 160 -3.33 6.38 -15.78
CA ILE A 160 -2.98 4.95 -15.86
C ILE A 160 -3.09 4.28 -14.48
N ALA A 161 -2.55 4.90 -13.43
CA ALA A 161 -2.68 4.39 -12.06
C ALA A 161 -4.15 4.33 -11.62
N PHE A 162 -4.93 5.37 -11.88
CA PHE A 162 -6.36 5.39 -11.58
C PHE A 162 -7.13 4.35 -12.40
N GLY A 163 -6.73 4.12 -13.66
CA GLY A 163 -7.28 3.07 -14.52
C GLY A 163 -7.13 1.66 -13.95
N ALA A 164 -6.08 1.39 -13.17
CA ALA A 164 -5.91 0.10 -12.50
C ALA A 164 -7.07 -0.17 -11.52
N VAL A 165 -7.47 0.80 -10.69
CA VAL A 165 -8.60 0.62 -9.76
C VAL A 165 -9.97 0.69 -10.46
N VAL A 166 -10.10 1.48 -11.53
CA VAL A 166 -11.30 1.45 -12.38
C VAL A 166 -11.49 0.05 -13.00
N SER A 167 -10.41 -0.59 -13.42
CA SER A 167 -10.46 -1.97 -13.93
C SER A 167 -10.89 -2.97 -12.86
N SER A 168 -10.56 -2.73 -11.59
CA SER A 168 -11.01 -3.55 -10.45
C SER A 168 -12.51 -3.44 -10.22
N TRP A 169 -13.04 -2.22 -10.25
CA TRP A 169 -14.48 -1.99 -10.19
C TRP A 169 -15.22 -2.74 -11.31
N VAL A 170 -14.76 -2.59 -12.55
CA VAL A 170 -15.35 -3.27 -13.72
C VAL A 170 -15.21 -4.80 -13.60
N THR A 171 -14.07 -5.30 -13.13
CA THR A 171 -13.85 -6.74 -12.95
C THR A 171 -14.83 -7.32 -11.94
N LEU A 172 -14.95 -6.68 -10.77
CA LEU A 172 -15.75 -7.18 -9.66
C LEU A 172 -17.25 -7.05 -9.91
N GLN A 173 -17.69 -5.92 -10.48
CA GLN A 173 -19.12 -5.62 -10.63
C GLN A 173 -19.71 -6.07 -11.96
N ILE A 174 -18.89 -6.21 -13.01
CA ILE A 174 -19.37 -6.47 -14.37
C ILE A 174 -18.83 -7.79 -14.90
N LEU A 175 -17.50 -7.92 -15.03
CA LEU A 175 -16.91 -9.07 -15.72
C LEU A 175 -17.10 -10.38 -14.96
N ARG A 176 -16.88 -10.38 -13.65
CA ARG A 176 -17.04 -11.58 -12.82
C ARG A 176 -18.51 -12.05 -12.79
N PRO A 177 -19.52 -11.21 -12.53
CA PRO A 177 -20.93 -11.64 -12.60
C PRO A 177 -21.34 -12.19 -13.97
N ILE A 178 -20.84 -11.60 -15.07
CA ILE A 178 -21.04 -12.14 -16.43
C ILE A 178 -20.43 -13.54 -16.55
N ALA A 179 -19.18 -13.73 -16.12
CA ALA A 179 -18.50 -15.02 -16.17
C ALA A 179 -19.19 -16.09 -15.31
N MET A 180 -19.85 -15.68 -14.22
CA MET A 180 -20.63 -16.53 -13.33
C MET A 180 -22.09 -16.76 -13.81
N GLY A 181 -22.54 -16.04 -14.84
CA GLY A 181 -23.87 -16.21 -15.43
C GLY A 181 -25.03 -15.51 -14.72
N ALA A 182 -24.77 -14.69 -13.69
CA ALA A 182 -25.82 -13.93 -13.00
C ALA A 182 -25.31 -12.65 -12.35
N TRP A 183 -26.10 -11.57 -12.42
CA TRP A 183 -25.82 -10.31 -11.71
C TRP A 183 -25.83 -10.48 -10.19
N GLY A 184 -26.52 -11.49 -9.67
CA GLY A 184 -26.55 -11.85 -8.25
C GLY A 184 -25.19 -12.24 -7.66
N HIS A 185 -24.18 -12.50 -8.49
CA HIS A 185 -22.79 -12.68 -8.04
C HIS A 185 -21.99 -11.37 -7.94
N GLY A 186 -22.64 -10.23 -8.16
CA GLY A 186 -22.07 -8.90 -7.98
C GLY A 186 -21.69 -8.62 -6.53
N PHE A 187 -20.96 -7.52 -6.33
CA PHE A 187 -20.55 -7.09 -5.00
C PHE A 187 -21.63 -6.20 -4.37
N PRO A 188 -22.22 -6.59 -3.23
CA PRO A 188 -23.19 -5.78 -2.52
C PRO A 188 -22.53 -4.50 -2.00
N LEU A 189 -23.28 -3.42 -2.02
CA LEU A 189 -22.80 -2.09 -1.66
C LEU A 189 -23.44 -1.66 -0.33
N GLY A 190 -22.71 -0.86 0.46
CA GLY A 190 -23.13 -0.46 1.81
C GLY A 190 -21.95 -0.49 2.77
N ILE A 191 -21.88 0.49 3.68
CA ILE A 191 -20.65 0.76 4.45
C ILE A 191 -20.26 -0.40 5.37
N THR A 192 -21.19 -1.07 6.04
CA THR A 192 -20.87 -2.24 6.87
C THR A 192 -21.22 -3.54 6.17
N HIS A 193 -22.31 -3.53 5.40
CA HIS A 193 -22.80 -4.71 4.70
C HIS A 193 -21.78 -5.30 3.71
N HIS A 194 -20.96 -4.45 3.09
CA HIS A 194 -19.89 -4.93 2.22
C HIS A 194 -18.82 -5.77 2.94
N LEU A 195 -18.67 -5.62 4.26
CA LEU A 195 -17.76 -6.41 5.09
C LEU A 195 -18.28 -7.81 5.33
N ASP A 196 -19.60 -7.98 5.43
CA ASP A 196 -20.24 -9.29 5.54
C ASP A 196 -19.98 -10.12 4.29
N TRP A 197 -20.09 -9.51 3.11
CA TRP A 197 -19.74 -10.16 1.85
C TRP A 197 -18.27 -10.59 1.81
N LEU A 198 -17.36 -9.71 2.23
CA LEU A 198 -15.92 -10.03 2.27
C LEU A 198 -15.65 -11.24 3.17
N SER A 199 -16.28 -11.27 4.35
CA SER A 199 -16.21 -12.40 5.28
C SER A 199 -16.74 -13.68 4.62
N ASN A 200 -17.96 -13.63 4.06
CA ASN A 200 -18.63 -14.79 3.48
C ASN A 200 -17.89 -15.37 2.27
N ILE A 201 -17.48 -14.54 1.31
CA ILE A 201 -16.73 -14.98 0.12
C ILE A 201 -15.41 -15.65 0.50
N GLY A 202 -14.71 -15.11 1.50
CA GLY A 202 -13.46 -15.69 2.00
C GLY A 202 -13.63 -17.14 2.44
N TYR A 203 -14.77 -17.49 3.05
CA TYR A 203 -15.08 -18.85 3.49
C TYR A 203 -15.68 -19.73 2.39
N GLN A 204 -16.39 -19.15 1.41
CA GLN A 204 -17.04 -19.91 0.34
C GLN A 204 -16.06 -20.72 -0.53
N TYR A 205 -14.85 -20.23 -0.75
CA TYR A 205 -13.83 -20.89 -1.58
C TYR A 205 -12.80 -21.72 -0.79
N TYR A 206 -13.13 -22.06 0.46
CA TYR A 206 -12.27 -22.81 1.39
C TYR A 206 -10.87 -22.22 1.53
N ASN A 207 -10.70 -21.31 2.49
CA ASN A 207 -9.44 -20.64 2.84
C ASN A 207 -8.82 -19.86 1.68
N PHE A 208 -9.40 -18.68 1.41
CA PHE A 208 -8.96 -17.77 0.34
C PHE A 208 -7.50 -17.30 0.45
N PHE A 209 -6.85 -17.43 1.61
CA PHE A 209 -5.44 -17.10 1.79
C PHE A 209 -4.49 -17.95 0.92
N TYR A 210 -4.91 -19.16 0.52
CA TYR A 210 -4.13 -20.02 -0.37
C TYR A 210 -4.18 -19.62 -1.85
N ASN A 211 -4.94 -18.57 -2.20
CA ASN A 211 -4.91 -17.99 -3.54
C ASN A 211 -3.59 -17.23 -3.76
N PRO A 212 -2.71 -17.66 -4.69
CA PRO A 212 -1.39 -17.05 -4.85
C PRO A 212 -1.47 -15.59 -5.31
N PHE A 213 -2.46 -15.24 -6.13
CA PHE A 213 -2.65 -13.87 -6.60
C PHE A 213 -3.15 -12.95 -5.47
N HIS A 214 -3.94 -13.49 -4.54
CA HIS A 214 -4.31 -12.76 -3.32
C HIS A 214 -3.07 -12.47 -2.47
N ALA A 215 -2.25 -13.48 -2.20
CA ALA A 215 -1.05 -13.35 -1.40
C ALA A 215 -0.05 -12.33 -2.00
N ILE A 216 0.13 -12.33 -3.32
CA ILE A 216 0.95 -11.33 -4.02
C ILE A 216 0.34 -9.93 -3.89
N GLY A 217 -0.97 -9.78 -4.13
CA GLY A 217 -1.66 -8.50 -4.01
C GLY A 217 -1.55 -7.90 -2.60
N VAL A 218 -1.78 -8.72 -1.57
CA VAL A 218 -1.64 -8.33 -0.15
C VAL A 218 -0.19 -7.97 0.19
N SER A 219 0.79 -8.73 -0.31
CA SER A 219 2.21 -8.42 -0.10
C SER A 219 2.59 -7.06 -0.70
N LEU A 220 2.13 -6.75 -1.92
CA LEU A 220 2.35 -5.47 -2.56
C LEU A 220 1.61 -4.32 -1.85
N LEU A 221 0.45 -4.60 -1.28
CA LEU A 221 -0.34 -3.64 -0.52
C LEU A 221 0.36 -3.26 0.80
N PHE A 222 0.88 -4.23 1.56
CA PHE A 222 1.72 -3.92 2.74
C PHE A 222 3.04 -3.27 2.36
N ALA A 223 3.71 -3.75 1.31
CA ALA A 223 4.94 -3.15 0.81
C ALA A 223 4.72 -1.70 0.36
N SER A 224 3.57 -1.38 -0.23
CA SER A 224 3.24 -0.01 -0.62
C SER A 224 3.17 0.92 0.60
N THR A 225 2.49 0.51 1.67
CA THR A 225 2.44 1.28 2.92
C THR A 225 3.84 1.46 3.54
N LEU A 226 4.67 0.41 3.48
CA LEU A 226 6.07 0.48 3.91
C LEU A 226 6.86 1.50 3.08
N PHE A 227 6.80 1.41 1.75
CA PHE A 227 7.52 2.32 0.86
C PHE A 227 7.05 3.77 1.02
N LEU A 228 5.75 3.99 1.18
CA LEU A 228 5.19 5.31 1.44
C LEU A 228 5.79 5.91 2.72
N HIS A 229 5.80 5.11 3.79
CA HIS A 229 6.35 5.55 5.06
C HIS A 229 7.85 5.85 4.95
N MET A 230 8.62 4.96 4.32
CA MET A 230 10.07 5.10 4.14
C MET A 230 10.41 6.36 3.36
N HIS A 231 9.72 6.58 2.24
CA HIS A 231 9.91 7.73 1.37
C HIS A 231 9.48 9.04 2.05
N GLY A 232 8.25 9.12 2.55
CA GLY A 232 7.75 10.29 3.28
C GLY A 232 8.65 10.66 4.46
N SER A 233 9.13 9.66 5.20
CA SER A 233 10.10 9.88 6.28
C SER A 233 11.43 10.44 5.80
N ALA A 234 12.00 9.91 4.72
CA ALA A 234 13.30 10.36 4.20
C ALA A 234 13.25 11.81 3.73
N ILE A 235 12.21 12.17 2.95
CA ILE A 235 12.04 13.53 2.43
C ILE A 235 11.78 14.53 3.58
N LEU A 236 10.89 14.20 4.54
CA LEU A 236 10.68 15.03 5.73
C LEU A 236 11.94 15.17 6.58
N SER A 237 12.81 14.16 6.59
CA SER A 237 14.08 14.20 7.30
C SER A 237 15.05 15.22 6.74
N ALA A 238 14.88 15.59 5.47
CA ALA A 238 15.63 16.63 4.79
C ALA A 238 15.01 18.03 4.88
N ALA A 239 13.71 18.11 5.17
CA ALA A 239 13.00 19.38 5.20
C ALA A 239 13.62 20.40 6.17
N ARG A 240 13.80 21.64 5.69
CA ARG A 240 14.28 22.80 6.46
C ARG A 240 15.66 22.61 7.08
N ARG A 241 16.52 21.82 6.45
CA ARG A 241 17.91 21.57 6.87
C ARG A 241 18.86 21.84 5.70
N PRO A 242 20.10 22.27 5.95
CA PRO A 242 21.10 22.51 4.90
C PRO A 242 21.71 21.18 4.44
N ILE A 243 20.88 20.30 3.87
CA ILE A 243 21.30 18.97 3.41
C ILE A 243 20.82 18.72 1.99
N THR A 244 21.47 17.79 1.32
CA THR A 244 21.25 17.48 -0.10
C THR A 244 20.74 16.06 -0.27
N GLU A 245 20.31 15.72 -1.48
CA GLU A 245 20.00 14.33 -1.89
C GLU A 245 21.11 13.35 -1.51
N HIS A 246 22.37 13.78 -1.63
CA HIS A 246 23.53 12.98 -1.26
C HIS A 246 23.49 12.49 0.19
N ASN A 247 22.98 13.29 1.12
CA ASN A 247 22.84 12.88 2.53
C ASN A 247 21.83 11.73 2.71
N VAL A 248 20.75 11.74 1.93
CA VAL A 248 19.71 10.69 1.94
C VAL A 248 20.25 9.42 1.30
N ASP A 249 20.98 9.55 0.20
CA ASP A 249 21.68 8.45 -0.46
C ASP A 249 22.68 7.74 0.46
N VAL A 250 23.53 8.52 1.14
CA VAL A 250 24.51 8.01 2.11
C VAL A 250 23.79 7.36 3.29
N PHE A 251 22.66 7.91 3.73
CA PHE A 251 21.85 7.29 4.78
C PHE A 251 21.36 5.89 4.37
N TRP A 252 20.73 5.75 3.21
CA TRP A 252 20.19 4.46 2.74
C TRP A 252 21.27 3.42 2.46
N ARG A 253 22.37 3.81 1.79
CA ARG A 253 23.54 2.95 1.59
C ARG A 253 24.09 2.44 2.92
N ASN A 254 24.18 3.30 3.93
CA ASN A 254 24.66 2.90 5.24
C ASN A 254 23.67 2.05 6.06
N ILE A 255 22.38 2.01 5.71
CA ILE A 255 21.40 1.16 6.39
C ILE A 255 21.28 -0.21 5.73
N VAL A 256 20.95 -0.24 4.43
CA VAL A 256 20.63 -1.47 3.68
C VAL A 256 21.65 -1.83 2.59
N GLY A 257 22.69 -1.01 2.38
CA GLY A 257 23.70 -1.25 1.34
C GLY A 257 23.26 -0.79 -0.05
N TYR A 258 22.15 -0.07 -0.19
CA TYR A 258 21.64 0.41 -1.47
C TYR A 258 20.81 1.69 -1.28
N SER A 259 20.91 2.62 -2.23
CA SER A 259 19.95 3.71 -2.38
C SER A 259 19.32 3.60 -3.75
N ILE A 260 17.99 3.50 -3.78
CA ILE A 260 17.20 3.38 -5.02
C ILE A 260 17.20 4.66 -5.85
N GLY A 261 17.60 5.79 -5.25
CA GLY A 261 17.59 7.12 -5.87
C GLY A 261 16.18 7.71 -6.00
N GLU A 262 16.14 9.02 -6.25
CA GLU A 262 14.91 9.81 -6.25
C GLU A 262 13.92 9.35 -7.32
N ILE A 263 14.31 9.23 -8.59
CA ILE A 263 13.35 8.79 -9.63
C ILE A 263 12.97 7.30 -9.49
N GLY A 264 13.89 6.47 -8.99
CA GLY A 264 13.71 5.02 -8.87
C GLY A 264 12.60 4.66 -7.90
N ILE A 265 12.54 5.34 -6.74
CA ILE A 265 11.47 5.11 -5.75
C ILE A 265 10.09 5.49 -6.29
N HIS A 266 9.97 6.57 -7.07
CA HIS A 266 8.69 7.01 -7.64
C HIS A 266 8.16 6.05 -8.71
N ARG A 267 9.05 5.47 -9.52
CA ARG A 267 8.68 4.40 -10.47
C ARG A 267 8.22 3.14 -9.74
N LEU A 268 8.95 2.73 -8.70
CA LEU A 268 8.55 1.61 -7.85
C LEU A 268 7.19 1.87 -7.19
N ALA A 269 6.98 3.07 -6.65
CA ALA A 269 5.74 3.51 -6.02
C ALA A 269 4.53 3.40 -6.96
N PHE A 270 4.67 3.92 -8.18
CA PHE A 270 3.65 3.81 -9.24
C PHE A 270 3.31 2.35 -9.54
N TRP A 271 4.32 1.51 -9.80
CA TRP A 271 4.09 0.12 -10.19
C TRP A 271 3.60 -0.74 -9.03
N ALA A 272 4.13 -0.60 -7.82
CA ALA A 272 3.72 -1.39 -6.66
C ALA A 272 2.25 -1.10 -6.31
N GLY A 273 1.87 0.19 -6.31
CA GLY A 273 0.49 0.61 -6.07
C GLY A 273 -0.49 0.02 -7.09
N ALA A 274 -0.19 0.16 -8.39
CA ALA A 274 -1.05 -0.38 -9.45
C ALA A 274 -1.05 -1.92 -9.50
N ALA A 275 0.10 -2.57 -9.34
CA ALA A 275 0.21 -4.02 -9.42
C ALA A 275 -0.57 -4.72 -8.30
N SER A 276 -0.61 -4.14 -7.08
CA SER A 276 -1.37 -4.70 -5.96
C SER A 276 -2.82 -5.01 -6.34
N VAL A 277 -3.49 -4.07 -7.03
CA VAL A 277 -4.90 -4.21 -7.41
C VAL A 277 -5.07 -5.03 -8.70
N LEU A 278 -4.10 -5.00 -9.63
CA LEU A 278 -4.14 -5.84 -10.82
C LEU A 278 -4.06 -7.33 -10.48
N PHE A 279 -3.22 -7.71 -9.51
CA PHE A 279 -3.20 -9.08 -9.00
C PHE A 279 -4.49 -9.45 -8.26
N ALA A 280 -5.08 -8.50 -7.50
CA ALA A 280 -6.38 -8.70 -6.87
C ALA A 280 -7.50 -8.94 -7.90
N ASN A 281 -7.45 -8.30 -9.07
CA ASN A 281 -8.42 -8.51 -10.15
C ASN A 281 -8.37 -9.95 -10.67
N VAL A 282 -7.16 -10.46 -10.95
CA VAL A 282 -6.98 -11.85 -11.38
C VAL A 282 -7.47 -12.80 -10.30
N CYS A 283 -7.07 -12.55 -9.05
CA CYS A 283 -7.45 -13.32 -7.87
C CYS A 283 -8.97 -13.54 -7.77
N ILE A 284 -9.75 -12.45 -7.79
CA ILE A 284 -11.20 -12.54 -7.58
C ILE A 284 -11.94 -13.01 -8.83
N PHE A 285 -11.44 -12.67 -10.02
CA PHE A 285 -12.07 -13.07 -11.28
C PHE A 285 -12.04 -14.58 -11.50
N ILE A 286 -10.94 -15.26 -11.15
CA ILE A 286 -10.84 -16.73 -11.33
C ILE A 286 -11.51 -17.52 -10.20
N SER A 287 -11.81 -16.88 -9.07
CA SER A 287 -12.48 -17.49 -7.92
C SER A 287 -14.00 -17.54 -8.16
N GLY A 288 -14.50 -18.75 -8.44
CA GLY A 288 -15.85 -18.98 -8.93
C GLY A 288 -15.86 -19.50 -10.37
N PRO A 289 -15.40 -18.75 -11.39
CA PRO A 289 -15.46 -19.23 -12.78
C PRO A 289 -14.51 -20.39 -13.09
N LEU A 290 -13.34 -20.44 -12.46
CA LEU A 290 -12.29 -21.43 -12.77
C LEU A 290 -11.85 -22.27 -11.56
N VAL A 291 -11.79 -21.65 -10.39
CA VAL A 291 -11.34 -22.29 -9.15
C VAL A 291 -12.46 -22.22 -8.11
N HIS A 292 -12.81 -23.38 -7.55
CA HIS A 292 -13.89 -23.52 -6.56
C HIS A 292 -13.37 -23.93 -5.17
N ASP A 293 -12.14 -24.40 -5.07
CA ASP A 293 -11.48 -24.79 -3.81
C ASP A 293 -9.98 -24.48 -3.91
N TRP A 294 -9.52 -23.52 -3.11
CA TRP A 294 -8.12 -23.11 -3.08
C TRP A 294 -7.22 -24.08 -2.30
N ASN A 295 -7.75 -24.97 -1.47
CA ASN A 295 -6.95 -26.05 -0.88
C ASN A 295 -6.67 -27.14 -1.93
N GLY A 296 -7.73 -27.59 -2.61
CA GLY A 296 -7.63 -28.59 -3.68
C GLY A 296 -6.72 -28.14 -4.84
N PHE A 297 -6.63 -26.83 -5.11
CA PHE A 297 -5.70 -26.26 -6.08
C PHE A 297 -4.25 -26.72 -5.85
N TRP A 298 -3.81 -26.83 -4.60
CA TRP A 298 -2.43 -27.21 -4.26
C TRP A 298 -2.15 -28.72 -4.28
N ALA A 299 -3.14 -29.56 -4.57
CA ALA A 299 -2.98 -31.03 -4.57
C ALA A 299 -1.96 -31.56 -5.60
N PHE A 300 -1.54 -30.74 -6.58
CA PHE A 300 -0.45 -31.09 -7.48
C PHE A 300 0.92 -31.11 -6.77
N TRP A 301 1.08 -30.38 -5.65
CA TRP A 301 2.35 -30.27 -4.93
C TRP A 301 2.87 -31.65 -4.51
N ASP A 302 1.99 -32.51 -4.00
CA ASP A 302 2.31 -33.88 -3.60
C ASP A 302 2.71 -34.80 -4.76
N ARG A 303 2.38 -34.41 -6.00
CA ARG A 303 2.64 -35.20 -7.21
C ARG A 303 3.94 -34.84 -7.90
N ILE A 304 4.66 -33.82 -7.41
CA ILE A 304 5.93 -33.40 -8.03
C ILE A 304 6.99 -34.49 -7.76
N PRO A 305 7.62 -35.08 -8.81
CA PRO A 305 8.57 -36.20 -8.66
C PRO A 305 9.82 -35.89 -7.82
N VAL A 306 10.10 -34.61 -7.56
CA VAL A 306 11.23 -34.20 -6.73
C VAL A 306 11.08 -34.60 -5.27
N TRP A 307 9.84 -34.78 -4.79
CA TRP A 307 9.54 -35.18 -3.42
C TRP A 307 9.69 -36.68 -3.17
N SER A 308 9.72 -37.52 -4.21
CA SER A 308 9.83 -38.99 -4.08
C SER A 308 11.28 -39.49 -3.99
N GLY A 309 12.24 -38.61 -3.70
CA GLY A 309 13.66 -38.94 -3.49
C GLY A 309 14.48 -39.12 -4.78
N ALA A 310 13.87 -39.52 -5.89
CA ALA A 310 14.56 -39.72 -7.18
C ALA A 310 14.88 -38.40 -7.94
N GLY A 311 14.16 -37.31 -7.67
CA GLY A 311 14.36 -36.01 -8.34
C GLY A 311 15.25 -35.01 -7.59
N ALA A 312 15.69 -35.33 -6.36
CA ALA A 312 16.41 -34.39 -5.49
C ALA A 312 17.76 -33.90 -6.04
N GLY A 313 18.35 -34.62 -7.01
CA GLY A 313 19.60 -34.23 -7.67
C GLY A 313 19.50 -33.05 -8.66
N LEU A 314 18.30 -32.71 -9.14
CA LEU A 314 18.12 -31.70 -10.21
C LEU A 314 17.94 -30.26 -9.70
N LEU A 315 17.42 -30.06 -8.49
CA LEU A 315 17.19 -28.72 -7.93
C LEU A 315 18.48 -27.97 -7.58
N PHE A 316 19.54 -28.68 -7.19
CA PHE A 316 20.82 -28.06 -6.79
C PHE A 316 21.68 -27.61 -7.99
N ILE A 317 21.42 -28.13 -9.20
CA ILE A 317 22.20 -27.78 -10.40
C ILE A 317 21.66 -26.50 -11.07
N GLY A 318 20.35 -26.24 -10.98
CA GLY A 318 19.71 -25.07 -11.60
C GLY A 318 20.03 -23.73 -10.92
N ALA A 319 20.14 -23.70 -9.59
CA ALA A 319 20.40 -22.47 -8.84
C ALA A 319 21.82 -21.92 -9.05
N GLY A 320 22.80 -22.80 -9.29
CA GLY A 320 24.19 -22.40 -9.56
C GLY A 320 24.42 -21.77 -10.93
N LEU A 321 23.54 -22.03 -11.92
CA LEU A 321 23.68 -21.53 -13.29
C LEU A 321 23.08 -20.12 -13.50
N VAL A 322 22.17 -19.68 -12.62
CA VAL A 322 21.53 -18.34 -12.73
C VAL A 322 22.42 -17.23 -12.17
N PHE A 323 23.34 -17.54 -11.26
CA PHE A 323 24.24 -16.54 -10.64
C PHE A 323 25.65 -16.46 -11.27
N SER A 324 25.93 -17.22 -12.33
CA SER A 324 27.20 -17.13 -13.07
C SER A 324 27.01 -16.53 -14.47
N ARG A 325 26.61 -15.26 -14.52
CA ARG A 325 26.97 -14.40 -15.66
C ARG A 325 27.66 -13.16 -15.13
N ARG A 326 28.98 -13.29 -14.98
CA ARG A 326 29.91 -12.17 -14.86
C ARG A 326 29.76 -11.34 -16.14
N SER A 327 29.13 -10.18 -16.04
CA SER A 327 29.06 -9.23 -17.14
C SER A 327 30.38 -8.48 -17.16
N ASP A 328 31.25 -8.81 -18.11
CA ASP A 328 32.41 -8.00 -18.43
C ASP A 328 31.98 -6.68 -19.07
N LYS A 329 32.55 -5.60 -18.54
CA LYS A 329 32.73 -4.25 -19.11
C LYS A 329 31.51 -3.54 -19.70
N LEU A 330 31.05 -2.52 -18.97
CA LEU A 330 30.54 -1.27 -19.54
C LEU A 330 31.17 -0.11 -18.75
N ASN A 331 31.55 0.93 -19.47
CA ASN A 331 32.44 2.02 -19.05
C ASN A 331 32.01 2.67 -17.72
N PRO A 332 32.93 2.92 -16.79
CA PRO A 332 32.63 3.76 -15.64
C PRO A 332 32.39 5.19 -16.12
N GLU A 333 31.20 5.73 -15.83
CA GLU A 333 30.96 7.16 -15.79
C GLU A 333 31.86 7.83 -14.73
N PRO A 334 32.06 9.17 -14.80
CA PRO A 334 33.13 9.86 -14.10
C PRO A 334 33.14 9.58 -12.60
N ASP A 335 34.35 9.43 -12.09
CA ASP A 335 34.67 9.12 -10.71
C ASP A 335 34.13 10.17 -9.73
N LEU A 336 32.91 9.95 -9.22
CA LEU A 336 32.36 10.60 -8.04
C LEU A 336 32.83 9.93 -6.73
N VAL A 337 33.70 8.90 -6.81
CA VAL A 337 34.27 8.21 -5.63
C VAL A 337 35.16 9.16 -4.84
N ALA A 338 35.71 10.21 -5.45
CA ALA A 338 36.50 11.22 -4.74
C ALA A 338 35.72 12.02 -3.68
N ALA A 339 34.38 12.03 -3.68
CA ALA A 339 33.60 12.72 -2.63
C ALA A 339 33.19 11.79 -1.47
N GLU A 340 33.01 10.49 -1.72
CA GLU A 340 32.61 9.52 -0.68
C GLU A 340 33.81 8.75 -0.08
N SER A 341 34.96 8.73 -0.75
CA SER A 341 36.19 8.09 -0.26
C SER A 341 37.12 9.01 0.55
N VAL A 342 36.88 10.33 0.56
CA VAL A 342 37.68 11.26 1.37
C VAL A 342 37.31 11.19 2.85
N GLN A 343 36.13 10.66 3.20
CA GLN A 343 35.81 10.17 4.53
C GLN A 343 35.01 8.87 4.43
N GLY A 344 35.70 7.77 4.15
CA GLY A 344 35.15 6.45 4.48
C GLY A 344 34.75 6.46 5.96
N LEU A 345 33.44 6.44 6.23
CA LEU A 345 32.94 6.36 7.60
C LEU A 345 33.54 5.11 8.25
N GLU A 346 34.31 5.30 9.33
CA GLU A 346 34.83 4.22 10.17
C GLU A 346 33.72 3.18 10.43
N GLY A 347 34.00 1.90 10.20
CA GLY A 347 33.03 0.82 10.43
C GLY A 347 32.14 0.45 9.23
N THR A 348 32.42 0.90 8.01
CA THR A 348 31.78 0.38 6.79
C THR A 348 32.46 -0.89 6.26
N ILE A 349 31.67 -1.83 5.71
CA ILE A 349 32.17 -3.06 5.07
C ILE A 349 31.68 -3.18 3.63
N GLY A 350 32.44 -3.92 2.82
CA GLY A 350 32.15 -4.17 1.41
C GLY A 350 32.66 -3.08 0.47
N SER A 351 33.09 -3.46 -0.73
CA SER A 351 33.49 -2.52 -1.78
C SER A 351 32.28 -2.12 -2.64
N PRO A 352 32.20 -0.86 -3.12
CA PRO A 352 31.20 -0.45 -4.10
C PRO A 352 31.16 -1.44 -5.27
N THR A 353 29.98 -1.99 -5.53
CA THR A 353 29.72 -2.97 -6.58
C THR A 353 28.58 -2.47 -7.45
N TYR A 354 28.61 -2.80 -8.75
CA TYR A 354 27.59 -2.35 -9.69
C TYR A 354 26.73 -3.53 -10.17
N VAL A 355 25.42 -3.35 -10.11
CA VAL A 355 24.41 -4.35 -10.48
C VAL A 355 23.56 -3.82 -11.63
N ASN A 356 23.81 -4.33 -12.83
CA ASN A 356 23.13 -3.90 -14.07
C ASN A 356 21.59 -4.00 -14.01
N LEU A 357 21.06 -4.98 -13.28
CA LEU A 357 19.60 -5.13 -13.14
C LEU A 357 18.99 -3.96 -12.36
N MET A 358 19.63 -3.55 -11.27
CA MET A 358 19.18 -2.43 -10.43
C MET A 358 19.26 -1.11 -11.20
N ASP A 359 20.32 -0.94 -12.01
CA ASP A 359 20.46 0.22 -12.89
C ASP A 359 19.34 0.32 -13.92
N ARG A 360 19.03 -0.79 -14.61
CA ARG A 360 17.95 -0.82 -15.61
C ARG A 360 16.57 -0.57 -15.00
N LEU A 361 16.32 -1.10 -13.80
CA LEU A 361 15.02 -0.98 -13.14
C LEU A 361 14.82 0.40 -12.51
N PHE A 362 15.84 0.94 -11.84
CA PHE A 362 15.69 2.09 -10.95
C PHE A 362 16.55 3.29 -11.33
N GLY A 363 17.47 3.15 -12.29
CA GLY A 363 18.41 4.20 -12.68
C GLY A 363 19.62 4.32 -11.75
N ASN A 364 19.78 3.40 -10.79
CA ASN A 364 20.96 3.33 -9.93
C ASN A 364 21.37 1.87 -9.68
N GLY A 365 22.49 1.46 -10.29
CA GLY A 365 23.07 0.12 -10.11
C GLY A 365 24.03 -0.03 -8.94
N ARG A 366 24.36 1.04 -8.22
CA ARG A 366 25.44 1.01 -7.22
C ARG A 366 24.95 0.46 -5.89
N VAL A 367 25.50 -0.68 -5.49
CA VAL A 367 25.30 -1.32 -4.18
C VAL A 367 26.60 -1.31 -3.39
N LEU A 368 26.51 -1.34 -2.07
CA LEU A 368 27.61 -1.23 -1.11
C LEU A 368 28.37 0.12 -1.18
N PRO A 369 29.08 0.53 -0.11
CA PRO A 369 29.31 -0.15 1.18
C PRO A 369 28.09 -0.12 2.12
N ILE A 370 28.13 -0.91 3.19
CA ILE A 370 27.15 -0.88 4.29
C ILE A 370 27.85 -0.57 5.62
N TYR A 371 27.25 0.28 6.45
CA TYR A 371 27.81 0.63 7.77
C TYR A 371 27.48 -0.45 8.81
N VAL A 372 28.46 -0.84 9.62
CA VAL A 372 28.32 -1.83 10.70
C VAL A 372 28.82 -1.23 12.01
N GLY A 373 27.90 -0.55 12.71
CA GLY A 373 28.10 -0.07 14.07
C GLY A 373 27.54 -1.03 15.12
N VAL A 374 27.71 -0.69 16.41
CA VAL A 374 27.28 -1.53 17.56
C VAL A 374 25.83 -2.00 17.45
N TRP A 375 24.89 -1.11 17.14
CA TRP A 375 23.48 -1.46 16.98
C TRP A 375 23.21 -2.35 15.76
N GLY A 376 23.98 -2.19 14.69
CA GLY A 376 23.90 -3.08 13.53
C GLY A 376 24.39 -4.48 13.85
N VAL A 377 25.50 -4.59 14.59
CA VAL A 377 26.03 -5.89 15.05
C VAL A 377 25.05 -6.57 15.99
N ILE A 378 24.55 -5.87 17.02
CA ILE A 378 23.57 -6.41 17.95
C ILE A 378 22.31 -6.87 17.21
N GLY A 379 21.79 -6.03 16.31
CA GLY A 379 20.57 -6.35 15.55
C GLY A 379 20.73 -7.59 14.67
N VAL A 380 21.77 -7.62 13.84
CA VAL A 380 22.03 -8.75 12.93
C VAL A 380 22.35 -10.03 13.70
N PHE A 381 23.14 -9.95 14.78
CA PHE A 381 23.49 -11.13 15.57
C PHE A 381 22.28 -11.69 16.33
N ALA A 382 21.46 -10.83 16.95
CA ALA A 382 20.23 -11.26 17.59
C ALA A 382 19.25 -11.88 16.58
N PHE A 383 19.10 -11.27 15.40
CA PHE A 383 18.31 -11.86 14.32
C PHE A 383 18.85 -13.22 13.86
N ALA A 384 20.17 -13.35 13.73
CA ALA A 384 20.79 -14.61 13.34
C ALA A 384 20.53 -15.73 14.35
N ILE A 385 20.55 -15.42 15.66
CA ILE A 385 20.17 -16.38 16.71
C ILE A 385 18.69 -16.78 16.57
N CYS A 386 17.79 -15.79 16.44
CA CYS A 386 16.36 -16.05 16.23
C CYS A 386 16.11 -16.94 15.00
N ALA A 387 16.68 -16.56 13.85
CA ALA A 387 16.56 -17.31 12.61
C ALA A 387 17.16 -18.72 12.73
N PHE A 388 18.30 -18.87 13.40
CA PHE A 388 18.91 -20.17 13.65
C PHE A 388 18.01 -21.08 14.49
N ILE A 389 17.42 -20.57 15.57
CA ILE A 389 16.48 -21.32 16.41
C ILE A 389 15.28 -21.77 15.58
N ILE A 390 14.65 -20.85 14.84
CA ILE A 390 13.47 -21.16 14.00
C ILE A 390 13.82 -22.22 12.95
N LEU A 391 14.90 -22.02 12.20
CA LEU A 391 15.32 -22.95 11.15
C LEU A 391 15.72 -24.32 11.71
N GLN A 392 16.31 -24.36 12.92
CA GLN A 392 16.60 -25.61 13.60
C GLN A 392 15.30 -26.32 13.99
N SER A 393 14.32 -25.63 14.57
CA SER A 393 13.05 -26.22 14.97
C SER A 393 12.27 -26.75 13.75
N TYR A 394 12.30 -26.02 12.64
CA TYR A 394 11.75 -26.50 11.37
C TYR A 394 12.43 -27.79 10.89
N MET A 395 13.76 -27.87 11.00
CA MET A 395 14.48 -29.10 10.68
C MET A 395 14.11 -30.25 11.62
N TYR A 396 13.89 -29.97 12.91
CA TYR A 396 13.43 -30.96 13.87
C TYR A 396 12.03 -31.51 13.52
N GLU A 397 11.07 -30.64 13.17
CA GLU A 397 9.71 -31.02 12.76
C GLU A 397 9.69 -32.02 11.59
N VAL A 398 10.65 -31.92 10.67
CA VAL A 398 10.76 -32.79 9.49
C VAL A 398 11.78 -33.92 9.64
N GLY A 399 12.25 -34.19 10.86
CA GLY A 399 13.23 -35.25 11.13
C GLY A 399 14.58 -35.04 10.44
N TYR A 400 14.98 -33.78 10.26
CA TYR A 400 16.20 -33.33 9.57
C TYR A 400 16.30 -33.74 8.09
N SER A 401 15.18 -34.06 7.44
CA SER A 401 15.14 -34.33 6.00
C SER A 401 15.14 -33.02 5.20
N PRO A 402 16.18 -32.70 4.40
CA PRO A 402 16.22 -31.48 3.60
C PRO A 402 15.13 -31.44 2.53
N ILE A 403 14.70 -32.60 2.05
CA ILE A 403 13.61 -32.72 1.06
C ILE A 403 12.29 -32.35 1.69
N ASN A 404 11.99 -32.88 2.89
CA ASN A 404 10.76 -32.55 3.60
C ASN A 404 10.78 -31.10 4.09
N PHE A 405 11.93 -30.58 4.51
CA PHE A 405 12.08 -29.16 4.82
C PHE A 405 11.69 -28.29 3.63
N ALA A 406 12.23 -28.56 2.43
CA ALA A 406 11.91 -27.80 1.23
C ALA A 406 10.45 -27.95 0.79
N ARG A 407 9.87 -29.15 0.94
CA ARG A 407 8.47 -29.46 0.60
C ARG A 407 7.49 -28.74 1.53
N GLU A 408 7.76 -28.79 2.83
CA GLU A 408 6.84 -28.31 3.88
C GLU A 408 7.16 -26.89 4.36
N PHE A 409 8.20 -26.23 3.85
CA PHE A 409 8.70 -24.94 4.33
C PHE A 409 7.60 -23.90 4.66
N TRP A 410 6.57 -23.82 3.82
CA TRP A 410 5.45 -22.88 3.99
C TRP A 410 4.47 -23.26 5.12
N ASN A 411 4.45 -24.54 5.50
CA ASN A 411 3.63 -25.13 6.56
C ASN A 411 4.36 -25.23 7.91
N LEU A 412 5.69 -25.22 7.92
CA LEU A 412 6.48 -25.33 9.16
C LEU A 412 6.27 -24.12 10.06
N ALA A 413 6.25 -24.36 11.37
CA ALA A 413 5.96 -23.33 12.34
C ALA A 413 6.51 -23.63 13.74
N VAL A 414 7.18 -22.64 14.33
CA VAL A 414 7.52 -22.67 15.75
C VAL A 414 6.38 -22.04 16.53
N MET A 415 5.59 -22.87 17.20
CA MET A 415 4.39 -22.44 17.92
C MET A 415 4.70 -21.95 19.34
N PRO A 416 3.95 -20.96 19.85
CA PRO A 416 4.08 -20.54 21.25
C PRO A 416 3.72 -21.67 22.22
N PRO A 417 4.19 -21.60 23.48
CA PRO A 417 3.80 -22.54 24.53
C PRO A 417 2.27 -22.65 24.68
N ALA A 418 1.78 -23.85 24.91
CA ALA A 418 0.37 -24.08 25.21
C ALA A 418 -0.11 -23.26 26.42
N THR A 419 -1.40 -22.90 26.45
CA THR A 419 -2.01 -22.05 27.49
C THR A 419 -1.75 -22.50 28.93
N LYS A 420 -1.60 -23.82 29.16
CA LYS A 420 -1.25 -24.42 30.47
C LYS A 420 0.05 -23.87 31.07
N TYR A 421 0.97 -23.37 30.24
CA TYR A 421 2.27 -22.82 30.68
C TYR A 421 2.18 -21.32 31.03
N GLY A 422 1.06 -20.65 30.76
CA GLY A 422 0.91 -19.21 31.02
C GLY A 422 2.01 -18.39 30.35
N LEU A 423 2.68 -17.53 31.13
CA LEU A 423 3.83 -16.72 30.71
C LEU A 423 5.19 -17.33 31.14
N SER A 424 5.21 -18.61 31.53
CA SER A 424 6.44 -19.28 31.97
C SER A 424 7.49 -19.34 30.87
N TRP A 425 8.76 -19.23 31.29
CA TRP A 425 9.93 -19.54 30.46
C TRP A 425 10.42 -20.98 30.67
N ASP A 426 9.96 -21.63 31.74
CA ASP A 426 10.22 -23.03 32.04
C ASP A 426 9.25 -23.91 31.24
N VAL A 427 9.59 -24.10 29.96
CA VAL A 427 8.82 -24.89 28.99
C VAL A 427 9.82 -25.80 28.25
N PRO A 428 9.50 -27.08 28.00
CA PRO A 428 10.35 -27.94 27.19
C PRO A 428 10.67 -27.30 25.84
N TRP A 429 11.88 -27.50 25.34
CA TRP A 429 12.40 -26.78 24.16
C TRP A 429 11.45 -26.82 22.96
N TYR A 430 11.04 -28.01 22.53
CA TYR A 430 10.12 -28.19 21.39
C TYR A 430 8.61 -28.15 21.77
N GLU A 431 8.27 -27.73 22.99
CA GLU A 431 6.88 -27.43 23.40
C GLU A 431 6.63 -25.91 23.50
N GLY A 432 7.47 -25.10 22.85
CA GLY A 432 7.39 -23.64 22.81
C GLY A 432 8.50 -22.92 23.58
N GLY A 433 9.45 -23.63 24.18
CA GLY A 433 10.65 -23.01 24.77
C GLY A 433 11.53 -22.33 23.71
N ASP A 434 11.67 -22.98 22.55
CA ASP A 434 12.32 -22.44 21.35
C ASP A 434 11.64 -21.16 20.84
N TYR A 435 10.31 -21.13 20.83
CA TYR A 435 9.53 -19.93 20.50
C TYR A 435 9.88 -18.76 21.42
N VAL A 436 9.84 -18.96 22.74
CA VAL A 436 10.05 -17.88 23.72
C VAL A 436 11.45 -17.28 23.55
N VAL A 437 12.47 -18.14 23.39
CA VAL A 437 13.85 -17.69 23.19
C VAL A 437 14.04 -17.02 21.83
N ALA A 438 13.52 -17.59 20.74
CA ALA A 438 13.60 -16.99 19.40
C ALA A 438 12.93 -15.61 19.38
N THR A 439 11.72 -15.51 19.93
CA THR A 439 10.97 -14.25 20.00
C THR A 439 11.70 -13.21 20.85
N PHE A 440 12.32 -13.59 21.97
CA PHE A 440 13.16 -12.69 22.77
C PHE A 440 14.31 -12.07 21.96
N PHE A 441 15.05 -12.89 21.21
CA PHE A 441 16.11 -12.38 20.33
C PHE A 441 15.55 -11.54 19.17
N LEU A 442 14.36 -11.85 18.66
CA LEU A 442 13.68 -10.99 17.70
C LEU A 442 13.36 -9.60 18.27
N HIS A 443 12.88 -9.52 19.51
CA HIS A 443 12.64 -8.25 20.20
C HIS A 443 13.93 -7.41 20.31
N ILE A 444 15.05 -8.04 20.69
CA ILE A 444 16.36 -7.37 20.73
C ILE A 444 16.74 -6.85 19.34
N SER A 445 16.57 -7.68 18.30
CA SER A 445 16.91 -7.33 16.93
C SER A 445 16.18 -6.08 16.45
N VAL A 446 14.85 -6.04 16.59
CA VAL A 446 14.05 -4.92 16.08
C VAL A 446 14.30 -3.61 16.84
N LEU A 447 14.57 -3.68 18.15
CA LEU A 447 14.93 -2.52 18.97
C LEU A 447 16.34 -2.00 18.64
N ALA A 448 17.30 -2.90 18.41
CA ALA A 448 18.63 -2.53 17.96
C ALA A 448 18.57 -1.90 16.55
N TRP A 449 17.71 -2.42 15.66
CA TRP A 449 17.49 -1.83 14.34
C TRP A 449 16.88 -0.42 14.43
N TYR A 450 15.93 -0.20 15.33
CA TYR A 450 15.43 1.14 15.63
C TYR A 450 16.55 2.10 16.07
N ALA A 451 17.39 1.68 17.02
CA ALA A 451 18.51 2.49 17.48
C ALA A 451 19.51 2.81 16.34
N ARG A 452 19.75 1.84 15.46
CA ARG A 452 20.55 2.01 14.24
C ARG A 452 19.95 3.09 13.31
N LEU A 453 18.65 3.03 13.01
CA LEU A 453 17.98 4.04 12.18
C LEU A 453 18.12 5.44 12.78
N TYR A 454 17.88 5.57 14.08
CA TYR A 454 17.95 6.85 14.79
C TYR A 454 19.36 7.45 14.75
N GLU A 455 20.38 6.65 15.07
CA GLU A 455 21.76 7.12 15.12
C GLU A 455 22.29 7.50 13.73
N ARG A 456 21.96 6.71 12.71
CA ARG A 456 22.38 6.98 11.33
C ARG A 456 21.78 8.26 10.77
N ALA A 457 20.49 8.50 11.03
CA ALA A 457 19.85 9.76 10.63
C ALA A 457 20.58 10.96 11.23
N ARG A 458 20.90 10.92 12.54
CA ARG A 458 21.64 12.00 13.20
C ARG A 458 23.05 12.20 12.64
N LYS A 459 23.74 11.12 12.28
CA LYS A 459 25.11 11.16 11.74
C LYS A 459 25.17 11.68 10.31
N THR A 460 24.12 11.52 9.51
CA THR A 460 24.02 12.11 8.15
C THR A 460 23.40 13.51 8.14
N GLY A 461 23.10 14.07 9.33
CA GLY A 461 22.49 15.40 9.48
C GLY A 461 20.97 15.43 9.27
N LEU A 462 20.33 14.27 9.02
CA LEU A 462 18.89 14.11 8.86
C LEU A 462 18.15 14.22 10.20
N ALA A 463 16.88 14.65 10.17
CA ALA A 463 15.97 14.39 11.28
C ALA A 463 15.64 12.88 11.35
N PRO A 464 15.37 12.31 12.53
CA PRO A 464 15.10 10.88 12.65
C PRO A 464 13.65 10.50 12.33
N HIS A 465 12.98 11.11 11.33
CA HIS A 465 11.56 10.83 11.05
C HIS A 465 11.30 9.38 10.67
N LEU A 466 12.27 8.71 10.02
CA LEU A 466 12.14 7.28 9.70
C LEU A 466 12.13 6.44 10.97
N ALA A 467 13.03 6.71 11.91
CA ALA A 467 13.05 6.01 13.20
C ALA A 467 11.79 6.33 14.01
N ILE A 468 11.37 7.59 14.07
CA ILE A 468 10.15 8.00 14.79
C ILE A 468 8.94 7.27 14.22
N GLY A 469 8.77 7.23 12.90
CA GLY A 469 7.61 6.58 12.33
C GLY A 469 7.69 5.04 12.36
N PHE A 470 8.90 4.46 12.40
CA PHE A 470 9.09 3.02 12.68
C PHE A 470 8.50 2.58 14.02
N TRP A 471 8.29 3.50 14.98
CA TRP A 471 7.54 3.19 16.21
C TRP A 471 6.11 2.70 15.94
N SER A 472 5.45 3.14 14.88
CA SER A 472 4.10 2.64 14.54
C SER A 472 4.11 1.13 14.24
N ALA A 473 5.11 0.66 13.49
CA ALA A 473 5.31 -0.75 13.18
C ALA A 473 5.76 -1.54 14.42
N LEU A 474 6.64 -0.96 15.26
CA LEU A 474 7.01 -1.57 16.53
C LEU A 474 5.81 -1.67 17.47
N PHE A 475 4.92 -0.68 17.49
CA PHE A 475 3.78 -0.68 18.39
C PHE A 475 2.81 -1.83 18.08
N ILE A 476 2.47 -2.07 16.81
CA ILE A 476 1.66 -3.24 16.44
C ILE A 476 2.42 -4.55 16.69
N TYR A 477 3.72 -4.62 16.35
CA TYR A 477 4.54 -5.81 16.60
C TYR A 477 4.57 -6.19 18.09
N PHE A 478 4.93 -5.26 18.97
CA PHE A 478 4.95 -5.49 20.41
C PHE A 478 3.55 -5.71 20.98
N THR A 479 2.51 -5.11 20.41
CA THR A 479 1.13 -5.42 20.80
C THR A 479 0.81 -6.89 20.60
N ILE A 480 1.15 -7.44 19.42
CA ILE A 480 0.86 -8.82 19.05
C ILE A 480 1.74 -9.83 19.82
N TYR A 481 3.05 -9.59 19.88
CA TYR A 481 4.00 -10.58 20.40
C TYR A 481 4.33 -10.44 21.89
N LEU A 482 3.93 -9.35 22.56
CA LEU A 482 4.33 -9.09 23.94
C LEU A 482 3.20 -8.54 24.81
N ILE A 483 2.66 -7.37 24.49
CA ILE A 483 1.73 -6.64 25.35
C ILE A 483 0.42 -7.39 25.51
N ARG A 484 -0.23 -7.80 24.41
CA ARG A 484 -1.51 -8.52 24.46
C ARG A 484 -1.36 -9.90 25.12
N PRO A 485 -0.36 -10.74 24.79
CA PRO A 485 -0.10 -11.98 25.52
C PRO A 485 0.10 -11.79 27.03
N ILE A 486 0.84 -10.75 27.44
CA ILE A 486 1.04 -10.44 28.87
C ILE A 486 -0.29 -10.08 29.55
N ILE A 487 -1.12 -9.24 28.92
CA ILE A 487 -2.43 -8.86 29.46
C ILE A 487 -3.37 -10.06 29.55
N ARG A 488 -3.34 -10.96 28.54
CA ARG A 488 -4.15 -12.19 28.50
C ARG A 488 -3.62 -13.28 29.42
N GLY A 489 -2.35 -13.20 29.83
CA GLY A 489 -1.72 -14.09 30.81
C GLY A 489 -1.11 -15.37 30.23
N TYR A 490 -0.95 -15.48 28.91
CA TYR A 490 -0.34 -16.65 28.28
C TYR A 490 0.31 -16.36 26.92
N TRP A 491 1.46 -16.98 26.63
CA TRP A 491 2.19 -16.79 25.36
C TRP A 491 1.44 -17.31 24.13
N ALA A 492 0.56 -18.30 24.32
CA ALA A 492 -0.26 -18.91 23.25
C ALA A 492 -1.17 -17.91 22.52
N ASP A 493 -1.33 -16.70 23.06
CA ASP A 493 -2.12 -15.63 22.47
C ASP A 493 -1.42 -14.96 21.26
N ALA A 494 -0.10 -15.09 21.15
CA ALA A 494 0.69 -14.59 20.03
C ALA A 494 0.71 -15.61 18.86
N PRO A 495 0.96 -15.17 17.61
CA PRO A 495 1.15 -16.09 16.49
C PRO A 495 2.44 -16.89 16.62
N GLY A 496 2.44 -18.10 16.05
CA GLY A 496 3.67 -18.87 15.83
C GLY A 496 4.56 -18.27 14.75
N HIS A 497 5.86 -18.55 14.79
CA HIS A 497 6.80 -18.17 13.74
C HIS A 497 6.67 -19.14 12.58
N GLY A 498 5.95 -18.73 11.53
CA GLY A 498 5.75 -19.50 10.31
C GLY A 498 4.74 -18.83 9.39
N PHE A 499 4.87 -19.05 8.07
CA PHE A 499 4.01 -18.38 7.09
C PHE A 499 2.54 -18.75 7.33
N ARG A 500 2.24 -20.06 7.33
CA ARG A 500 0.91 -20.55 7.66
C ARG A 500 0.47 -20.17 9.08
N ALA A 501 1.36 -20.26 10.06
CA ALA A 501 1.00 -19.99 11.46
C ALA A 501 0.50 -18.56 11.70
N ILE A 502 1.10 -17.55 11.04
CA ILE A 502 0.66 -16.15 11.14
C ILE A 502 -0.73 -15.98 10.48
N LEU A 503 -0.96 -16.64 9.34
CA LEU A 503 -2.25 -16.58 8.65
C LEU A 503 -3.36 -17.26 9.46
N ASP A 504 -3.08 -18.45 9.99
CA ASP A 504 -3.99 -19.20 10.85
C ASP A 504 -4.32 -18.41 12.12
N TRP A 505 -3.32 -17.77 12.75
CA TRP A 505 -3.54 -16.88 13.90
C TRP A 505 -4.42 -15.67 13.56
N THR A 506 -4.19 -15.04 12.40
CA THR A 506 -4.97 -13.88 11.96
C THR A 506 -6.46 -14.25 11.82
N ASN A 507 -6.74 -15.41 11.22
CA ASN A 507 -8.09 -15.94 11.12
C ASN A 507 -8.67 -16.35 12.49
N TYR A 508 -7.85 -16.98 13.34
CA TYR A 508 -8.25 -17.38 14.69
C TYR A 508 -8.70 -16.18 15.53
N VAL A 509 -7.92 -15.10 15.56
CA VAL A 509 -8.30 -13.87 16.28
C VAL A 509 -9.64 -13.35 15.76
N ASN A 510 -9.84 -13.27 14.45
CA ASN A 510 -11.10 -12.84 13.84
C ASN A 510 -12.31 -13.65 14.34
N LEU A 511 -12.17 -14.98 14.40
CA LEU A 511 -13.23 -15.87 14.88
C LEU A 511 -13.47 -15.73 16.39
N GLN A 512 -12.41 -15.55 17.18
CA GLN A 512 -12.51 -15.42 18.63
C GLN A 512 -13.24 -14.17 19.08
N VAL A 513 -13.13 -13.07 18.33
CA VAL A 513 -13.65 -11.76 18.74
C VAL A 513 -14.95 -11.38 18.03
N GLY A 514 -15.68 -12.37 17.51
CA GLY A 514 -16.97 -12.14 16.87
C GLY A 514 -16.87 -11.23 15.65
N ASN A 515 -15.98 -11.57 14.70
CA ASN A 515 -15.74 -10.85 13.44
C ASN A 515 -15.06 -9.47 13.60
N ILE A 516 -13.75 -9.43 13.39
CA ILE A 516 -12.91 -8.23 13.52
C ILE A 516 -13.25 -7.15 12.49
N TYR A 517 -13.97 -7.47 11.40
CA TYR A 517 -14.40 -6.45 10.46
C TYR A 517 -15.31 -5.40 11.12
N TYR A 518 -16.02 -5.76 12.19
CA TYR A 518 -16.84 -4.82 12.96
C TYR A 518 -16.06 -3.98 13.98
N ASN A 519 -14.77 -4.22 14.15
CA ASN A 519 -13.91 -3.40 14.99
C ASN A 519 -13.62 -2.04 14.31
N PRO A 520 -14.02 -0.89 14.89
CA PRO A 520 -13.84 0.41 14.26
C PRO A 520 -12.36 0.77 14.07
N PHE A 521 -11.46 0.34 14.97
CA PHE A 521 -10.02 0.58 14.80
C PHE A 521 -9.43 -0.27 13.67
N HIS A 522 -9.96 -1.48 13.45
CA HIS A 522 -9.59 -2.30 12.30
C HIS A 522 -10.06 -1.66 11.00
N MET A 523 -11.31 -1.18 10.93
CA MET A 523 -11.82 -0.42 9.77
C MET A 523 -10.96 0.81 9.46
N ILE A 524 -10.61 1.59 10.50
CA ILE A 524 -9.74 2.76 10.36
C ILE A 524 -8.33 2.36 9.92
N SER A 525 -7.80 1.24 10.41
CA SER A 525 -6.50 0.72 9.95
C SER A 525 -6.56 0.36 8.46
N ILE A 526 -7.61 -0.33 8.00
CA ILE A 526 -7.82 -0.61 6.57
C ILE A 526 -7.92 0.68 5.76
N PHE A 527 -8.64 1.70 6.25
CA PHE A 527 -8.71 3.01 5.61
C PHE A 527 -7.32 3.62 5.41
N PHE A 528 -6.47 3.61 6.45
CA PHE A 528 -5.11 4.12 6.34
C PHE A 528 -4.20 3.25 5.49
N LEU A 529 -4.41 1.94 5.48
CA LEU A 529 -3.66 1.00 4.65
C LEU A 529 -3.96 1.21 3.17
N LEU A 530 -5.23 1.19 2.78
CA LEU A 530 -5.67 1.45 1.41
C LEU A 530 -5.37 2.89 0.99
N GLY A 531 -5.54 3.86 1.91
CA GLY A 531 -5.16 5.24 1.72
C GLY A 531 -3.66 5.41 1.48
N SER A 532 -2.82 4.61 2.15
CA SER A 532 -1.38 4.62 1.92
C SER A 532 -1.02 4.11 0.52
N VAL A 533 -1.64 3.00 0.08
CA VAL A 533 -1.45 2.51 -1.30
C VAL A 533 -1.91 3.55 -2.32
N LEU A 534 -3.05 4.21 -2.09
CA LEU A 534 -3.56 5.27 -2.94
C LEU A 534 -2.56 6.43 -3.02
N ILE A 535 -2.12 6.97 -1.88
CA ILE A 535 -1.18 8.09 -1.84
C ILE A 535 0.14 7.72 -2.52
N LEU A 536 0.67 6.51 -2.27
CA LEU A 536 1.89 6.04 -2.93
C LEU A 536 1.75 6.01 -4.44
N ALA A 537 0.66 5.40 -4.93
CA ALA A 537 0.41 5.23 -6.35
C ALA A 537 0.28 6.60 -7.05
N ILE A 538 -0.52 7.51 -6.48
CA ILE A 538 -0.76 8.82 -7.08
C ILE A 538 0.46 9.74 -6.95
N HIS A 539 1.22 9.64 -5.86
CA HIS A 539 2.47 10.39 -5.67
C HIS A 539 3.52 9.94 -6.67
N GLY A 540 3.80 8.63 -6.73
CA GLY A 540 4.72 8.04 -7.71
C GLY A 540 4.32 8.38 -9.15
N ALA A 541 3.03 8.23 -9.49
CA ALA A 541 2.51 8.61 -10.80
C ALA A 541 2.70 10.10 -11.10
N THR A 542 2.44 10.98 -10.13
CA THR A 542 2.56 12.43 -10.30
C THR A 542 4.01 12.82 -10.59
N ILE A 543 4.96 12.33 -9.79
CA ILE A 543 6.38 12.66 -9.95
C ILE A 543 6.93 12.08 -11.27
N VAL A 544 6.55 10.85 -11.64
CA VAL A 544 6.97 10.29 -12.94
C VAL A 544 6.37 11.11 -14.10
N ALA A 545 5.09 11.50 -14.01
CA ALA A 545 4.42 12.31 -15.03
C ALA A 545 5.02 13.72 -15.18
N THR A 546 5.67 14.24 -14.14
CA THR A 546 6.32 15.57 -14.13
C THR A 546 7.85 15.51 -14.16
N SER A 547 8.45 14.33 -14.27
CA SER A 547 9.91 14.15 -14.24
C SER A 547 10.66 14.90 -15.35
N LYS A 548 10.01 15.14 -16.50
CA LYS A 548 10.56 16.00 -17.56
C LYS A 548 10.90 17.41 -17.08
N TRP A 549 10.26 17.89 -16.02
CA TRP A 549 10.52 19.20 -15.40
C TRP A 549 11.31 19.10 -14.09
N GLY A 550 11.87 17.93 -13.76
CA GLY A 550 12.76 17.74 -12.62
C GLY A 550 12.05 17.66 -11.26
N ALA A 551 10.77 17.31 -11.23
CA ALA A 551 9.95 17.22 -10.02
C ALA A 551 10.45 16.15 -9.03
N GLU A 552 11.22 15.17 -9.51
CA GLU A 552 11.85 14.12 -8.70
C GLU A 552 12.89 14.66 -7.72
N ARG A 553 13.39 15.89 -7.90
CA ARG A 553 14.32 16.53 -6.97
C ARG A 553 13.57 17.16 -5.80
N GLU A 554 12.87 16.32 -5.04
CA GLU A 554 11.86 16.78 -4.09
C GLU A 554 12.43 17.63 -2.95
N ILE A 555 13.69 17.39 -2.55
CA ILE A 555 14.38 18.23 -1.56
C ILE A 555 14.56 19.66 -2.09
N ASP A 556 14.98 19.82 -3.34
CA ASP A 556 15.14 21.12 -3.97
C ASP A 556 13.79 21.79 -4.20
N GLU A 557 12.80 21.03 -4.67
CA GLU A 557 11.44 21.51 -4.94
C GLU A 557 10.70 21.94 -3.66
N MET A 558 11.00 21.35 -2.49
CA MET A 558 10.48 21.83 -1.19
C MET A 558 11.06 23.19 -0.79
N VAL A 559 12.26 23.53 -1.23
CA VAL A 559 12.90 24.82 -0.94
C VAL A 559 12.47 25.87 -1.96
N MET A 560 12.49 25.50 -3.24
CA MET A 560 12.06 26.33 -4.34
C MET A 560 11.27 25.54 -5.37
N GLU A 561 9.94 25.71 -5.36
CA GLU A 561 9.06 25.06 -6.32
C GLU A 561 9.34 25.53 -7.75
N GLY A 562 9.51 24.55 -8.63
CA GLY A 562 9.66 24.67 -10.07
C GLY A 562 8.40 24.26 -10.83
N SER A 563 8.51 24.25 -12.16
CA SER A 563 7.37 23.98 -13.05
C SER A 563 6.84 22.55 -12.92
N GLY A 564 7.66 21.58 -12.51
CA GLY A 564 7.23 20.21 -12.21
C GLY A 564 6.23 20.18 -11.05
N THR A 565 6.59 20.80 -9.92
CA THR A 565 5.71 20.93 -8.75
C THR A 565 4.47 21.76 -9.05
N HIS A 566 4.59 22.89 -9.76
CA HIS A 566 3.42 23.69 -10.14
C HIS A 566 2.40 22.88 -10.96
N ARG A 567 2.86 22.07 -11.91
CA ARG A 567 1.98 21.17 -12.70
C ARG A 567 1.34 20.09 -11.82
N ALA A 568 2.10 19.47 -10.93
CA ALA A 568 1.57 18.51 -9.96
C ALA A 568 0.46 19.11 -9.08
N GLN A 569 0.70 20.29 -8.52
CA GLN A 569 -0.27 21.00 -7.70
C GLN A 569 -1.53 21.38 -8.49
N LEU A 570 -1.38 21.94 -9.69
CA LEU A 570 -2.50 22.29 -10.55
C LEU A 570 -3.29 21.07 -11.01
N PHE A 571 -2.63 19.95 -11.29
CA PHE A 571 -3.32 18.70 -11.66
C PHE A 571 -4.32 18.30 -10.57
N TRP A 572 -3.86 18.24 -9.32
CA TRP A 572 -4.70 17.85 -8.19
C TRP A 572 -5.75 18.90 -7.86
N ARG A 573 -5.38 20.18 -7.91
CA ARG A 573 -6.31 21.29 -7.72
C ARG A 573 -7.44 21.28 -8.75
N TRP A 574 -7.13 21.01 -10.02
CA TRP A 574 -8.13 20.91 -11.09
C TRP A 574 -8.97 19.64 -10.99
N THR A 575 -8.41 18.56 -10.44
CA THR A 575 -9.10 17.28 -10.27
C THR A 575 -10.06 17.32 -9.07
N MET A 576 -9.58 17.68 -7.88
CA MET A 576 -10.30 17.54 -6.61
C MET A 576 -10.50 18.85 -5.83
N GLY A 577 -10.12 20.00 -6.40
CA GLY A 577 -10.40 21.34 -5.84
C GLY A 577 -9.40 21.86 -4.83
N PHE A 578 -8.55 20.98 -4.32
CA PHE A 578 -7.45 21.29 -3.42
C PHE A 578 -6.21 20.49 -3.84
N ASN A 579 -5.06 20.85 -3.28
CA ASN A 579 -3.81 20.16 -3.52
C ASN A 579 -2.92 20.22 -2.27
N ALA A 580 -1.92 19.34 -2.22
CA ALA A 580 -0.79 19.48 -1.32
C ALA A 580 0.36 20.20 -2.06
N ASN A 581 1.29 20.78 -1.29
CA ASN A 581 2.60 21.19 -1.80
C ASN A 581 3.64 20.10 -1.54
N SER A 582 4.87 20.29 -2.01
CA SER A 582 5.94 19.28 -1.91
C SER A 582 6.29 18.90 -0.48
N TYR A 583 6.04 19.75 0.52
CA TYR A 583 6.24 19.38 1.93
C TYR A 583 5.03 18.61 2.51
N ASN A 584 3.83 19.11 2.27
CA ASN A 584 2.61 18.58 2.87
C ASN A 584 2.28 17.17 2.36
N ILE A 585 2.56 16.85 1.09
CA ILE A 585 2.31 15.49 0.57
C ILE A 585 3.12 14.43 1.33
N HIS A 586 4.36 14.74 1.70
CA HIS A 586 5.20 13.85 2.50
C HIS A 586 4.76 13.77 3.97
N LEU A 587 4.18 14.83 4.53
CA LEU A 587 3.49 14.75 5.82
C LEU A 587 2.28 13.80 5.76
N TRP A 588 1.49 13.86 4.69
CA TRP A 588 0.34 12.97 4.51
C TRP A 588 0.82 11.52 4.38
N ALA A 589 1.85 11.29 3.55
CA ALA A 589 2.49 9.98 3.40
C ALA A 589 2.93 9.39 4.75
N TRP A 590 3.61 10.19 5.56
CA TRP A 590 4.10 9.78 6.89
C TRP A 590 2.95 9.44 7.84
N TRP A 591 1.95 10.32 7.96
CA TRP A 591 0.83 10.11 8.89
C TRP A 591 -0.10 8.98 8.48
N PHE A 592 -0.43 8.85 7.19
CA PHE A 592 -1.28 7.75 6.72
C PHE A 592 -0.66 6.40 7.05
N ALA A 593 0.61 6.21 6.72
CA ALA A 593 1.27 4.94 7.00
C ALA A 593 1.49 4.70 8.51
N ALA A 594 1.80 5.72 9.30
CA ALA A 594 1.94 5.59 10.75
C ALA A 594 0.60 5.25 11.43
N LEU A 595 -0.49 5.93 11.02
CA LEU A 595 -1.81 5.71 11.60
C LEU A 595 -2.36 4.31 11.27
N CYS A 596 -1.99 3.73 10.11
CA CYS A 596 -2.29 2.33 9.79
C CYS A 596 -1.81 1.37 10.91
N GLY A 597 -0.56 1.48 11.33
CA GLY A 597 0.01 0.64 12.38
C GLY A 597 -0.55 0.96 13.78
N ILE A 598 -0.75 2.24 14.08
CA ILE A 598 -1.25 2.70 15.39
C ILE A 598 -2.68 2.20 15.63
N THR A 599 -3.58 2.37 14.68
CA THR A 599 -4.98 1.96 14.85
C THR A 599 -5.12 0.45 14.84
N ALA A 600 -4.33 -0.28 14.03
CA ALA A 600 -4.27 -1.73 14.09
C ALA A 600 -3.86 -2.24 15.48
N ALA A 601 -2.81 -1.66 16.07
CA ALA A 601 -2.34 -2.01 17.40
C ALA A 601 -3.43 -1.78 18.46
N ILE A 602 -4.08 -0.61 18.44
CA ILE A 602 -5.20 -0.32 19.36
C ILE A 602 -6.33 -1.33 19.18
N GLY A 603 -6.73 -1.60 17.93
CA GLY A 603 -7.80 -2.54 17.60
C GLY A 603 -7.53 -3.94 18.12
N ILE A 604 -6.33 -4.49 17.90
CA ILE A 604 -5.94 -5.81 18.40
C ILE A 604 -5.82 -5.82 19.92
N LEU A 605 -5.27 -4.77 20.53
CA LEU A 605 -5.05 -4.69 21.97
C LEU A 605 -6.35 -4.79 22.76
N ILE A 606 -7.42 -4.14 22.28
CA ILE A 606 -8.73 -4.12 22.96
C ILE A 606 -9.60 -5.34 22.58
N SER A 607 -9.26 -6.05 21.51
CA SER A 607 -9.97 -7.24 21.02
C SER A 607 -9.68 -8.44 21.92
N GLY A 608 -10.70 -8.92 22.62
CA GLY A 608 -10.61 -9.98 23.62
C GLY A 608 -10.00 -9.55 24.96
N THR A 609 -9.66 -8.28 25.16
CA THR A 609 -9.29 -7.75 26.50
C THR A 609 -10.38 -6.86 27.08
N LEU A 610 -11.03 -6.08 26.20
CA LEU A 610 -12.10 -5.15 26.56
C LEU A 610 -13.40 -5.46 25.81
N VAL A 611 -13.30 -5.87 24.54
CA VAL A 611 -14.44 -6.24 23.71
C VAL A 611 -14.28 -7.69 23.26
N ASP A 612 -15.20 -8.54 23.72
CA ASP A 612 -15.17 -9.98 23.42
C ASP A 612 -15.85 -10.33 22.09
N ASP A 613 -16.82 -9.53 21.64
CA ASP A 613 -17.56 -9.78 20.40
C ASP A 613 -17.87 -8.45 19.68
N TRP A 614 -17.23 -8.23 18.53
CA TRP A 614 -17.37 -7.03 17.72
C TRP A 614 -18.69 -6.97 16.95
N PHE A 615 -19.24 -8.12 16.56
CA PHE A 615 -20.54 -8.17 15.91
C PHE A 615 -21.65 -7.75 16.87
N VAL A 616 -21.65 -8.27 18.11
CA VAL A 616 -22.60 -7.84 19.15
C VAL A 616 -22.41 -6.37 19.49
N TRP A 617 -21.16 -5.88 19.56
CA TRP A 617 -20.90 -4.45 19.71
C TRP A 617 -21.53 -3.63 18.57
N ALA A 618 -21.38 -4.08 17.33
CA ALA A 618 -21.93 -3.40 16.16
C ALA A 618 -23.47 -3.43 16.11
N GLN A 619 -24.10 -4.52 16.57
CA GLN A 619 -25.55 -4.60 16.73
C GLN A 619 -26.06 -3.54 17.72
N ASN A 620 -25.38 -3.42 18.86
CA ASN A 620 -25.70 -2.41 19.89
C ASN A 620 -25.44 -0.98 19.39
N ALA A 621 -24.45 -0.79 18.52
CA ALA A 621 -24.17 0.48 17.87
C ALA A 621 -25.11 0.79 16.69
N HIS A 622 -26.01 -0.13 16.33
CA HIS A 622 -26.92 -0.02 15.19
C HIS A 622 -26.22 0.23 13.85
N ILE A 623 -25.05 -0.38 13.63
CA ILE A 623 -24.30 -0.27 12.36
C ILE A 623 -24.33 -1.55 11.53
N VAL A 624 -24.91 -2.64 12.05
CA VAL A 624 -25.14 -3.86 11.27
C VAL A 624 -26.32 -3.62 10.34
N ALA A 625 -26.15 -3.89 9.05
CA ALA A 625 -27.24 -3.78 8.10
C ALA A 625 -28.37 -4.78 8.44
N PRO A 626 -29.64 -4.44 8.19
CA PRO A 626 -30.75 -5.37 8.38
C PRO A 626 -30.44 -6.68 7.65
N MET A 627 -30.56 -7.82 8.33
CA MET A 627 -30.48 -9.10 7.64
C MET A 627 -31.59 -9.15 6.60
N SER A 628 -31.21 -9.36 5.35
CA SER A 628 -32.15 -9.53 4.25
C SER A 628 -33.16 -10.62 4.61
N THR A 629 -34.45 -10.35 4.39
CA THR A 629 -35.52 -11.36 4.48
C THR A 629 -35.49 -12.33 3.31
N GLU A 630 -34.61 -12.08 2.33
CA GLU A 630 -34.38 -12.96 1.21
C GLU A 630 -33.63 -14.22 1.66
N ASP A 631 -34.01 -15.36 1.09
CA ASP A 631 -33.36 -16.64 1.38
C ASP A 631 -31.91 -16.61 0.90
N TRP A 632 -30.97 -16.51 1.84
CA TRP A 632 -29.53 -16.50 1.55
C TRP A 632 -29.06 -17.75 0.80
N SER A 633 -29.80 -18.85 0.83
CA SER A 633 -29.52 -20.04 0.03
C SER A 633 -29.48 -19.74 -1.48
N GLN A 634 -30.18 -18.69 -1.92
CA GLN A 634 -30.20 -18.27 -3.31
C GLN A 634 -28.94 -17.51 -3.74
N TYR A 635 -28.08 -17.09 -2.80
CA TYR A 635 -26.79 -16.43 -3.04
C TYR A 635 -25.60 -17.35 -2.75
N ILE A 636 -25.87 -18.53 -2.18
CA ILE A 636 -24.88 -19.57 -1.89
C ILE A 636 -24.79 -20.51 -3.10
N PHE A 637 -23.58 -20.89 -3.48
CA PHE A 637 -23.36 -21.97 -4.45
C PHE A 637 -24.00 -23.27 -3.94
N THR A 638 -25.16 -23.65 -4.46
CA THR A 638 -25.58 -25.04 -4.43
C THR A 638 -24.67 -25.80 -5.39
N LYS A 639 -23.98 -26.81 -4.85
CA LYS A 639 -23.08 -27.70 -5.61
C LYS A 639 -23.78 -28.35 -6.79
#